data_AF-A0AAN0KIR5-F1
#
_entry.id   AF-A0AAN0KIR5-F1
#
_cell.length_a   1.000
_cell.length_b   1.000
_cell.length_c   1.000
_cell.angle_alpha   90.00
_cell.angle_beta   90.00
_cell.angle_gamma   90.00
#
_symmetry.space_group_name_H-M   'P 1'
#
loop_
_entity.id
_entity.type
_entity.pdbx_description
1 polymer ?
#
loop_
_entity_poly.entity_id
_entity_poly.type
_entity_poly.pdbx_seq_one_letter_code
_entity_poly.pdbx_strand_id
1 'polypeptide(L)'
;MAMKNITSKEKIKTMLARYSIFIFSLGTTSLSATEFNVNVLDVDDRNDIDLSHFSDPEYVTPGAYLLSLKVNSREIQQQIINYLPEGNKSPRPTACLPPELVDKLALKKEARDKIESWNNGKCVDLTPIAGVKVSNQIGMGTLNITIPQAWLMYSDRNWIPPEQWDHGINGALLDYNLVGNVRRDTNGRGTSHYLSSYGTTGFNLGAWRYRADYRYFLQKSRNSNRDSFSWDQFYAYRPLPTLSADLKLGEMYFSSNLFDSYRFTGVSVANNDNMLPPSLRGYAPEIRGVAKSNATVTVTQNDRLIYETTVPAGPFAIQDMKNGVSGTLDVRVTEEDGTVTTFQTESANLPYLTRPGHVQYKLAAGKPSNTNHRLQGPAFSAAEASWGLSNAWSVYGGTILSDRYQSWSAGIGKNLYLLGALSADVTQSRTTLPTPASSQMGHAFSLNWSKYFSSIDSQISFAGYRFSEKTYMSMAQYLYALNLDSRYRNEKERYTITLSKNFATQETTPLLSGLSTYVTYTRQTYWNEAEQDRYGISLNKYFDIGEIKGISANLSAYRTEFNQRTDDSLYLSFSIPLREKDRLSYSIGHYNNSSNQTLTYSNNADPHRTWNLSARHDSRENTYLSGNYTRLAPMTDASVGVAWQQDRYTYLNGSLRGGITATRHGVAAHPKGNQGGTRIMVDTDQAGVAFASSQVETNRYGLAVIAGSSSYYDVSTRIDMQKLPQHIEAMTTVVQGTLTEGAIGYRKFDVVSGAKIMGYITLADGKYPPFAAQIKNKKGRDIAMITNNGQAYITGVSPDETLSVIWEGKAQCSITLPAILNHLDTLLLPCK
;
A
#
# COMPACT_ATOMS: atom_id res chain seq x y z
N MET A 1 -36.40 21.96 -63.44
CA MET A 1 -36.23 21.99 -64.91
C MET A 1 -34.83 21.48 -65.23
N ALA A 2 -34.78 20.39 -65.97
CA ALA A 2 -33.70 19.88 -66.82
C ALA A 2 -32.21 19.97 -66.38
N MET A 3 -31.60 18.79 -66.22
CA MET A 3 -30.31 18.38 -66.80
C MET A 3 -30.48 16.88 -67.14
N LYS A 4 -30.59 16.37 -68.38
CA LYS A 4 -29.74 16.44 -69.60
C LYS A 4 -28.25 16.28 -69.29
N ASN A 5 -27.48 15.38 -69.91
CA ASN A 5 -27.75 14.24 -70.76
C ASN A 5 -26.39 13.51 -70.97
N ILE A 6 -26.42 12.18 -70.97
CA ILE A 6 -25.83 11.31 -72.00
C ILE A 6 -24.28 11.25 -72.16
N THR A 7 -23.78 10.10 -71.69
CA THR A 7 -22.85 9.13 -72.33
C THR A 7 -21.40 9.50 -72.64
N SER A 8 -20.48 8.68 -72.12
CA SER A 8 -19.41 8.08 -72.94
C SER A 8 -19.02 6.72 -72.34
N LYS A 9 -19.27 5.63 -73.06
CA LYS A 9 -19.01 4.24 -72.63
C LYS A 9 -17.72 3.65 -73.24
N GLU A 10 -16.85 4.47 -73.82
CA GLU A 10 -15.66 4.01 -74.56
C GLU A 10 -14.29 4.48 -74.03
N LYS A 11 -14.22 5.15 -72.87
CA LYS A 11 -12.93 5.53 -72.24
C LYS A 11 -12.44 4.58 -71.13
N ILE A 12 -13.19 3.51 -70.83
CA ILE A 12 -12.96 2.71 -69.61
C ILE A 12 -11.93 1.58 -69.80
N LYS A 13 -11.73 1.04 -71.00
CA LYS A 13 -10.78 -0.08 -71.21
C LYS A 13 -9.30 0.32 -71.26
N THR A 14 -8.96 1.56 -71.64
CA THR A 14 -7.57 2.03 -71.74
C THR A 14 -7.04 2.69 -70.46
N MET A 15 -7.91 3.10 -69.53
CA MET A 15 -7.53 3.58 -68.18
C MET A 15 -7.20 2.43 -67.21
N LEU A 16 -7.84 1.27 -67.37
CA LEU A 16 -7.60 0.08 -66.51
C LEU A 16 -6.20 -0.54 -66.70
N ALA A 17 -5.63 -0.44 -67.91
CA ALA A 17 -4.29 -0.99 -68.21
C ALA A 17 -3.14 -0.12 -67.67
N ARG A 18 -3.33 1.21 -67.54
CA ARG A 18 -2.31 2.11 -66.97
C ARG A 18 -2.35 2.18 -65.44
N TYR A 19 -3.49 1.93 -64.80
CA TYR A 19 -3.59 1.80 -63.33
C TYR A 19 -3.06 0.45 -62.82
N SER A 20 -3.10 -0.62 -63.62
CA SER A 20 -2.57 -1.93 -63.22
C SER A 20 -1.03 -1.97 -63.18
N ILE A 21 -0.33 -1.07 -63.88
CA ILE A 21 1.13 -0.98 -63.86
C ILE A 21 1.65 -0.09 -62.72
N PHE A 22 0.81 0.81 -62.16
CA PHE A 22 1.18 1.64 -61.00
C PHE A 22 0.92 0.98 -59.65
N ILE A 23 0.13 -0.11 -59.62
CA ILE A 23 -0.16 -0.87 -58.39
C ILE A 23 0.81 -2.04 -58.18
N PHE A 24 1.60 -2.42 -59.20
CA PHE A 24 2.60 -3.49 -59.09
C PHE A 24 3.98 -3.03 -58.57
N SER A 25 4.15 -1.75 -58.24
CA SER A 25 5.43 -1.17 -57.77
C SER A 25 5.52 -0.89 -56.26
N LEU A 26 4.50 -1.21 -55.47
CA LEU A 26 4.51 -1.02 -54.01
C LEU A 26 4.31 -2.35 -53.29
N GLY A 27 5.34 -3.19 -53.39
CA GLY A 27 5.39 -4.48 -52.73
C GLY A 27 6.79 -5.08 -52.67
N THR A 28 7.85 -4.28 -52.81
CA THR A 28 9.17 -4.72 -52.36
C THR A 28 9.18 -4.59 -50.85
N THR A 29 8.89 -5.69 -50.15
CA THR A 29 9.43 -5.87 -48.81
C THR A 29 10.94 -5.81 -48.95
N SER A 30 11.53 -4.65 -48.67
CA SER A 30 12.96 -4.51 -48.55
C SER A 30 13.41 -5.43 -47.42
N LEU A 31 13.95 -6.60 -47.76
CA LEU A 31 14.86 -7.31 -46.86
C LEU A 31 16.13 -6.45 -46.81
N SER A 32 16.13 -5.49 -45.90
CA SER A 32 17.34 -4.73 -45.60
C SER A 32 18.21 -5.64 -44.74
N ALA A 33 19.19 -6.32 -45.34
CA ALA A 33 20.28 -6.91 -44.59
C ALA A 33 21.06 -5.76 -43.95
N THR A 34 21.11 -5.72 -42.62
CA THR A 34 21.82 -4.66 -41.89
C THR A 34 23.26 -5.12 -41.73
N GLU A 35 24.17 -4.59 -42.53
CA GLU A 35 25.58 -4.94 -42.48
C GLU A 35 26.33 -3.90 -41.62
N PHE A 36 26.96 -4.34 -40.54
CA PHE A 36 27.73 -3.45 -39.68
C PHE A 36 29.08 -3.16 -40.32
N ASN A 37 29.41 -1.89 -40.49
CA ASN A 37 30.71 -1.49 -41.02
C ASN A 37 31.79 -1.65 -39.94
N VAL A 38 32.49 -2.79 -39.98
CA VAL A 38 33.65 -3.10 -39.12
C VAL A 38 34.76 -2.05 -39.20
N ASN A 39 34.84 -1.23 -40.27
CA ASN A 39 35.85 -0.17 -40.38
C ASN A 39 35.56 1.07 -39.51
N VAL A 40 34.35 1.20 -38.95
CA VAL A 40 33.95 2.30 -38.06
C VAL A 40 34.28 1.98 -36.59
N LEU A 41 34.60 0.72 -36.28
CA LEU A 41 35.02 0.31 -34.95
C LEU A 41 36.52 0.66 -34.75
N ASP A 42 36.80 1.49 -33.76
CA ASP A 42 38.16 1.88 -33.34
C ASP A 42 38.78 0.78 -32.46
N VAL A 43 39.08 -0.36 -33.09
CA VAL A 43 39.72 -1.52 -32.45
C VAL A 43 40.88 -1.99 -33.32
N ASP A 44 42.00 -2.34 -32.69
CA ASP A 44 43.24 -2.77 -33.35
C ASP A 44 43.13 -4.14 -34.05
N ASP A 45 42.04 -4.89 -33.84
CA ASP A 45 41.85 -6.27 -34.33
C ASP A 45 40.59 -6.42 -35.21
N ARG A 46 40.66 -5.87 -36.43
CA ARG A 46 39.51 -5.74 -37.35
C ARG A 46 39.16 -7.00 -38.14
N ASN A 47 40.02 -8.01 -38.17
CA ASN A 47 39.90 -9.17 -39.07
C ASN A 47 39.28 -10.42 -38.43
N ASP A 48 39.07 -10.45 -37.11
CA ASP A 48 38.56 -11.63 -36.37
C ASP A 48 37.13 -11.45 -35.79
N ILE A 49 36.41 -10.39 -36.18
CA ILE A 49 35.10 -10.05 -35.61
C ILE A 49 33.98 -10.43 -36.60
N ASP A 50 33.31 -11.56 -36.36
CA ASP A 50 32.08 -11.93 -37.06
C ASP A 50 30.86 -11.19 -36.44
N LEU A 51 30.42 -10.14 -37.12
CA LEU A 51 29.23 -9.36 -36.74
C LEU A 51 27.93 -9.80 -37.43
N SER A 52 27.97 -10.86 -38.26
CA SER A 52 26.81 -11.31 -39.04
C SER A 52 25.62 -11.72 -38.16
N HIS A 53 25.90 -12.19 -36.94
CA HIS A 53 24.91 -12.51 -35.93
C HIS A 53 24.21 -11.28 -35.32
N PHE A 54 24.84 -10.11 -35.33
CA PHE A 54 24.27 -8.86 -34.81
C PHE A 54 23.50 -8.06 -35.88
N SER A 55 23.66 -8.44 -37.15
CA SER A 55 22.93 -7.91 -38.30
C SER A 55 21.41 -8.12 -38.23
N ASP A 56 20.96 -9.14 -37.50
CA ASP A 56 19.54 -9.38 -37.22
C ASP A 56 19.18 -8.78 -35.85
N PRO A 57 18.33 -7.74 -35.79
CA PRO A 57 17.97 -7.07 -34.54
C PRO A 57 17.21 -7.98 -33.55
N GLU A 58 16.71 -9.14 -34.00
CA GLU A 58 16.02 -10.12 -33.14
C GLU A 58 16.86 -11.36 -32.82
N TYR A 59 18.09 -11.46 -33.35
CA TYR A 59 18.96 -12.60 -33.08
C TYR A 59 19.56 -12.53 -31.68
N VAL A 60 19.50 -13.67 -31.00
CA VAL A 60 20.02 -13.88 -29.66
C VAL A 60 20.92 -15.10 -29.70
N THR A 61 22.11 -15.01 -29.12
CA THR A 61 22.99 -16.17 -28.97
C THR A 61 22.34 -17.23 -28.06
N PRO A 62 22.37 -18.53 -28.41
CA PRO A 62 21.83 -19.58 -27.55
C PRO A 62 22.49 -19.57 -26.18
N GLY A 63 21.69 -19.63 -25.11
CA GLY A 63 22.21 -19.53 -23.76
C GLY A 63 21.15 -19.21 -22.72
N ALA A 64 21.59 -19.15 -21.47
CA ALA A 64 20.76 -18.78 -20.33
C ALA A 64 21.00 -17.32 -19.98
N TYR A 65 19.95 -16.50 -20.03
CA TYR A 65 20.03 -15.06 -19.73
C TYR A 65 19.12 -14.72 -18.57
N LEU A 66 19.64 -14.03 -17.56
CA LEU A 66 18.83 -13.45 -16.50
C LEU A 66 18.12 -12.21 -17.06
N LEU A 67 16.82 -12.32 -17.33
CA LEU A 67 16.05 -11.24 -17.95
C LEU A 67 14.92 -10.77 -17.04
N SER A 68 14.73 -9.46 -16.97
CA SER A 68 13.52 -8.83 -16.43
C SER A 68 12.41 -8.98 -17.46
N LEU A 69 11.41 -9.80 -17.12
CA LEU A 69 10.27 -10.03 -17.98
C LEU A 69 9.26 -8.89 -17.82
N LYS A 70 8.93 -8.23 -18.93
CA LYS A 70 7.93 -7.17 -18.98
C LYS A 70 6.75 -7.58 -19.85
N VAL A 71 5.53 -7.39 -19.35
CA VAL A 71 4.29 -7.56 -20.12
C VAL A 71 3.61 -6.21 -20.25
N ASN A 72 3.37 -5.75 -21.48
CA ASN A 72 2.80 -4.41 -21.75
C ASN A 72 3.54 -3.30 -20.98
N SER A 73 4.88 -3.32 -21.06
CA SER A 73 5.80 -2.38 -20.39
C SER A 73 5.88 -2.49 -18.86
N ARG A 74 5.21 -3.48 -18.25
CA ARG A 74 5.22 -3.71 -16.82
C ARG A 74 6.08 -4.91 -16.45
N GLU A 75 7.04 -4.73 -15.55
CA GLU A 75 7.86 -5.83 -15.03
C GLU A 75 7.03 -6.77 -14.13
N ILE A 76 7.06 -8.07 -14.42
CA ILE A 76 6.35 -9.09 -13.64
C ILE A 76 7.33 -9.77 -12.67
N GLN A 77 8.46 -10.21 -13.20
CA GLN A 77 9.49 -10.94 -12.47
C GLN A 77 10.80 -10.94 -13.26
N GLN A 78 11.91 -11.11 -12.55
CA GLN A 78 13.21 -11.42 -13.14
C GLN A 78 13.44 -12.92 -13.06
N GLN A 79 13.80 -13.56 -14.18
CA GLN A 79 14.08 -15.00 -14.21
C GLN A 79 15.08 -15.34 -15.31
N ILE A 80 15.69 -16.52 -15.19
CA ILE A 80 16.57 -17.06 -16.24
C ILE A 80 15.70 -17.57 -17.39
N ILE A 81 15.91 -17.04 -18.59
CA ILE A 81 15.28 -17.47 -19.84
C ILE A 81 16.34 -18.15 -20.70
N ASN A 82 16.04 -19.37 -21.14
CA ASN A 82 16.89 -20.11 -22.05
C ASN A 82 16.48 -19.81 -23.49
N TYR A 83 17.43 -19.40 -24.30
CA TYR A 83 17.25 -19.30 -25.75
C TYR A 83 17.73 -20.59 -26.39
N LEU A 84 16.81 -21.29 -27.05
CA LEU A 84 17.07 -22.60 -27.65
C LEU A 84 16.82 -22.51 -29.16
N PRO A 85 17.63 -23.19 -29.99
CA PRO A 85 17.37 -23.30 -31.42
C PRO A 85 16.10 -24.13 -31.64
N GLU A 86 15.15 -23.59 -32.40
CA GLU A 86 13.86 -24.23 -32.70
C GLU A 86 13.94 -25.15 -33.94
N GLY A 87 15.02 -25.93 -34.04
CA GLY A 87 15.27 -26.85 -35.15
C GLY A 87 15.10 -26.20 -36.54
N ASN A 88 14.44 -26.91 -37.46
CA ASN A 88 14.21 -26.43 -38.84
C ASN A 88 13.06 -25.42 -39.00
N LYS A 89 12.34 -25.06 -37.93
CA LYS A 89 11.18 -24.13 -38.01
C LYS A 89 11.60 -22.65 -38.00
N SER A 90 12.72 -22.34 -37.37
CA SER A 90 13.24 -20.97 -37.28
C SER A 90 14.77 -20.99 -37.27
N PRO A 91 15.46 -20.20 -38.12
CA PRO A 91 16.91 -20.00 -38.03
C PRO A 91 17.33 -19.18 -36.80
N ARG A 92 16.36 -18.66 -36.02
CA ARG A 92 16.58 -17.84 -34.83
C ARG A 92 16.37 -18.65 -33.55
N PRO A 93 17.25 -18.55 -32.55
CA PRO A 93 16.99 -19.08 -31.21
C PRO A 93 15.77 -18.40 -30.57
N THR A 94 14.80 -19.18 -30.11
CA THR A 94 13.55 -18.70 -29.52
C THR A 94 13.64 -18.72 -28.00
N ALA A 95 13.07 -17.71 -27.34
CA ALA A 95 12.95 -17.69 -25.88
C ALA A 95 12.05 -18.84 -25.40
N CYS A 96 12.60 -19.77 -24.61
CA CYS A 96 11.83 -20.82 -23.97
C CYS A 96 11.07 -20.24 -22.77
N LEU A 97 9.81 -19.86 -23.00
CA LEU A 97 8.91 -19.38 -21.95
C LEU A 97 8.37 -20.59 -21.16
N PRO A 98 8.54 -20.65 -19.82
CA PRO A 98 8.00 -21.74 -19.03
C PRO A 98 6.46 -21.70 -19.00
N PRO A 99 5.75 -22.84 -18.98
CA PRO A 99 4.29 -22.88 -18.91
C PRO A 99 3.70 -22.11 -17.73
N GLU A 100 4.39 -22.11 -16.59
CA GLU A 100 4.01 -21.35 -15.39
C GLU A 100 3.88 -19.84 -15.63
N LEU A 101 4.56 -19.31 -16.67
CA LEU A 101 4.45 -17.91 -17.02
C LEU A 101 3.08 -17.57 -17.61
N VAL A 102 2.45 -18.50 -18.33
CA VAL A 102 1.14 -18.29 -18.97
C VAL A 102 0.09 -17.89 -17.95
N ASP A 103 0.15 -18.49 -16.76
CA ASP A 103 -0.80 -18.16 -15.69
C ASP A 103 -0.67 -16.71 -15.24
N LYS A 104 0.55 -16.16 -15.21
CA LYS A 104 0.81 -14.76 -14.83
C LYS A 104 0.41 -13.74 -15.91
N LEU A 105 0.15 -14.17 -17.15
CA LEU A 105 -0.27 -13.28 -18.24
C LEU A 105 -1.75 -12.87 -18.13
N ALA A 106 -2.53 -13.52 -17.27
CA ALA A 106 -3.96 -13.26 -17.08
C ALA A 106 -4.75 -13.24 -18.42
N LEU A 107 -4.45 -14.19 -19.30
CA LEU A 107 -5.11 -14.35 -20.60
C LEU A 107 -6.51 -14.94 -20.48
N LYS A 108 -7.44 -14.45 -21.31
CA LYS A 108 -8.77 -15.06 -21.51
C LYS A 108 -8.64 -16.48 -22.04
N LYS A 109 -9.67 -17.29 -21.82
CA LYS A 109 -9.70 -18.70 -22.23
C LYS A 109 -9.46 -18.88 -23.72
N GLU A 110 -10.08 -18.05 -24.56
CA GLU A 110 -9.96 -18.12 -26.03
C GLU A 110 -8.53 -17.81 -26.53
N ALA A 111 -7.75 -17.03 -25.77
CA ALA A 111 -6.35 -16.78 -26.07
C ALA A 111 -5.46 -17.93 -25.56
N ARG A 112 -5.77 -18.50 -24.39
CA ARG A 112 -5.05 -19.65 -23.84
C ARG A 112 -5.15 -20.88 -24.73
N ASP A 113 -6.32 -21.12 -25.32
CA ASP A 113 -6.55 -22.27 -26.21
C ASP A 113 -5.73 -22.21 -27.51
N LYS A 114 -5.12 -21.07 -27.84
CA LYS A 114 -4.24 -20.88 -29.00
C LYS A 114 -2.76 -21.05 -28.69
N ILE A 115 -2.39 -21.22 -27.42
CA ILE A 115 -0.99 -21.37 -27.01
C ILE A 115 -0.50 -22.76 -27.41
N GLU A 116 0.60 -22.79 -28.15
CA GLU A 116 1.27 -24.03 -28.50
C GLU A 116 2.43 -24.31 -27.53
N SER A 117 2.73 -25.59 -27.32
CA SER A 117 3.88 -26.00 -26.51
C SER A 117 4.88 -26.76 -27.36
N TRP A 118 6.17 -26.53 -27.11
CA TRP A 118 7.28 -27.17 -27.80
C TRP A 118 8.34 -27.63 -26.80
N ASN A 119 9.38 -28.32 -27.30
CA ASN A 119 10.44 -28.91 -26.47
C ASN A 119 9.88 -29.80 -25.33
N ASN A 120 9.06 -30.79 -25.70
CA ASN A 120 8.39 -31.72 -24.77
C ASN A 120 7.52 -31.02 -23.71
N GLY A 121 6.84 -29.92 -24.08
CA GLY A 121 5.93 -29.19 -23.20
C GLY A 121 6.62 -28.27 -22.20
N LYS A 122 7.94 -28.08 -22.29
CA LYS A 122 8.71 -27.20 -21.38
C LYS A 122 8.74 -25.74 -21.81
N CYS A 123 8.46 -25.46 -23.09
CA CYS A 123 8.45 -24.11 -23.64
C CYS A 123 7.08 -23.83 -24.25
N VAL A 124 6.54 -22.63 -24.01
CA VAL A 124 5.30 -22.16 -24.64
C VAL A 124 5.60 -21.13 -25.73
N ASP A 125 4.81 -21.18 -26.80
CA ASP A 125 4.81 -20.18 -27.86
C ASP A 125 3.52 -19.35 -27.80
N LEU A 126 3.69 -18.03 -27.66
CA LEU A 126 2.61 -17.05 -27.59
C LEU A 126 2.33 -16.39 -28.94
N THR A 127 3.19 -16.60 -29.94
CA THR A 127 3.08 -15.97 -31.27
C THR A 127 1.82 -16.38 -32.07
N PRO A 128 1.18 -17.56 -31.87
CA PRO A 128 -0.09 -17.87 -32.52
C PRO A 128 -1.25 -16.96 -32.09
N ILE A 129 -1.12 -16.25 -30.96
CA ILE A 129 -2.12 -15.28 -30.51
C ILE A 129 -1.97 -14.01 -31.35
N ALA A 130 -2.99 -13.73 -32.16
CA ALA A 130 -3.01 -12.57 -33.04
C ALA A 130 -2.67 -11.25 -32.32
N GLY A 131 -1.62 -10.57 -32.78
CA GLY A 131 -1.17 -9.28 -32.26
C GLY A 131 -0.24 -9.36 -31.04
N VAL A 132 0.05 -10.56 -30.51
CA VAL A 132 1.09 -10.73 -29.49
C VAL A 132 2.47 -10.59 -30.14
N LYS A 133 3.37 -9.87 -29.46
CA LYS A 133 4.78 -9.74 -29.88
C LYS A 133 5.70 -10.04 -28.70
N VAL A 134 6.71 -10.86 -28.93
CA VAL A 134 7.79 -11.14 -27.98
C VAL A 134 9.05 -10.48 -28.53
N SER A 135 9.54 -9.46 -27.85
CA SER A 135 10.71 -8.68 -28.24
C SER A 135 11.85 -8.88 -27.26
N ASN A 136 12.97 -9.37 -27.79
CA ASN A 136 14.17 -9.66 -27.01
C ASN A 136 15.04 -8.40 -26.95
N GLN A 137 15.33 -7.90 -25.76
CA GLN A 137 16.21 -6.74 -25.55
C GLN A 137 17.32 -7.12 -24.57
N ILE A 138 18.20 -8.03 -25.00
CA ILE A 138 19.25 -8.59 -24.14
C ILE A 138 20.24 -7.53 -23.67
N GLY A 139 20.57 -6.56 -24.53
CA GLY A 139 21.42 -5.42 -24.12
C GLY A 139 20.84 -4.60 -22.97
N MET A 140 19.52 -4.62 -22.78
CA MET A 140 18.84 -3.98 -21.65
C MET A 140 18.50 -4.97 -20.53
N GLY A 141 18.84 -6.25 -20.68
CA GLY A 141 18.48 -7.31 -19.75
C GLY A 141 16.97 -7.57 -19.67
N THR A 142 16.20 -7.27 -20.73
CA THR A 142 14.73 -7.34 -20.69
C THR A 142 14.14 -8.20 -21.80
N LEU A 143 13.06 -8.88 -21.48
CA LEU A 143 12.21 -9.59 -22.42
C LEU A 143 10.82 -8.96 -22.39
N ASN A 144 10.42 -8.30 -23.49
CA ASN A 144 9.15 -7.58 -23.57
C ASN A 144 8.10 -8.43 -24.30
N ILE A 145 6.99 -8.72 -23.65
CA ILE A 145 5.82 -9.37 -24.22
C ILE A 145 4.70 -8.33 -24.34
N THR A 146 4.32 -7.99 -25.55
CA THR A 146 3.20 -7.09 -25.82
C THR A 146 1.98 -7.92 -26.15
N ILE A 147 0.92 -7.80 -25.34
CA ILE A 147 -0.33 -8.54 -25.48
C ILE A 147 -1.47 -7.56 -25.73
N PRO A 148 -2.23 -7.68 -26.84
CA PRO A 148 -3.42 -6.87 -27.06
C PRO A 148 -4.41 -7.01 -25.92
N GLN A 149 -4.94 -5.88 -25.43
CA GLN A 149 -5.91 -5.84 -24.33
C GLN A 149 -7.15 -6.72 -24.55
N ALA A 150 -7.51 -6.99 -25.81
CA ALA A 150 -8.64 -7.85 -26.16
C ALA A 150 -8.49 -9.29 -25.63
N TRP A 151 -7.24 -9.76 -25.47
CA TRP A 151 -6.90 -11.11 -25.01
C TRP A 151 -6.68 -11.20 -23.50
N LEU A 152 -6.63 -10.08 -22.77
CA LEU A 152 -6.44 -10.05 -21.32
C LEU A 152 -7.78 -10.13 -20.58
N MET A 153 -7.81 -10.83 -19.44
CA MET A 153 -8.96 -10.83 -18.53
C MET A 153 -9.17 -9.47 -17.86
N TYR A 154 -8.08 -8.71 -17.69
CA TYR A 154 -8.06 -7.42 -17.00
C TYR A 154 -7.21 -6.41 -17.78
N SER A 155 -7.61 -5.13 -17.81
CA SER A 155 -6.94 -4.09 -18.62
C SER A 155 -6.55 -2.81 -17.85
N ASP A 156 -6.78 -2.74 -16.54
CA ASP A 156 -6.47 -1.54 -15.75
C ASP A 156 -4.96 -1.35 -15.60
N ARG A 157 -4.46 -0.18 -15.99
CA ARG A 157 -3.02 0.17 -15.99
C ARG A 157 -2.42 0.29 -14.59
N ASN A 158 -3.23 0.61 -13.57
CA ASN A 158 -2.79 0.87 -12.20
C ASN A 158 -3.13 -0.28 -11.24
N TRP A 159 -3.51 -1.44 -11.78
CA TRP A 159 -3.86 -2.61 -11.00
C TRP A 159 -3.15 -3.85 -11.51
N ILE A 160 -3.10 -4.87 -10.67
CA ILE A 160 -2.25 -6.04 -10.83
C ILE A 160 -3.16 -7.24 -10.83
N PRO A 161 -3.20 -8.03 -11.91
CA PRO A 161 -4.02 -9.22 -11.96
C PRO A 161 -3.73 -10.16 -10.78
N PRO A 162 -4.74 -10.86 -10.24
CA PRO A 162 -4.57 -11.72 -9.08
C PRO A 162 -3.55 -12.83 -9.28
N GLU A 163 -3.36 -13.28 -10.52
CA GLU A 163 -2.40 -14.31 -10.90
C GLU A 163 -0.95 -13.88 -10.70
N GLN A 164 -0.70 -12.57 -10.59
CA GLN A 164 0.63 -12.01 -10.31
C GLN A 164 0.87 -11.72 -8.83
N TRP A 165 -0.12 -11.96 -7.95
CA TRP A 165 0.03 -11.70 -6.52
C TRP A 165 0.85 -12.80 -5.84
N ASP A 166 1.91 -12.39 -5.16
CA ASP A 166 2.79 -13.25 -4.39
C ASP A 166 2.15 -13.58 -3.03
N HIS A 167 1.96 -14.88 -2.77
CA HIS A 167 1.52 -15.40 -1.48
C HIS A 167 2.61 -15.39 -0.41
N GLY A 168 3.84 -15.01 -0.76
CA GLY A 168 4.98 -15.01 0.13
C GLY A 168 5.43 -16.42 0.51
N ILE A 169 6.46 -16.47 1.34
CA ILE A 169 7.07 -17.71 1.82
C ILE A 169 6.53 -18.09 3.20
N ASN A 170 6.72 -19.36 3.56
CA ASN A 170 6.43 -19.85 4.89
C ASN A 170 7.40 -19.23 5.90
N GLY A 171 6.87 -18.84 7.05
CA GLY A 171 7.65 -18.21 8.12
C GLY A 171 6.80 -17.95 9.35
N ALA A 172 7.47 -17.68 10.46
CA ALA A 172 6.86 -17.27 11.72
C ALA A 172 7.15 -15.79 11.98
N LEU A 173 6.26 -15.15 12.73
CA LEU A 173 6.38 -13.75 13.10
C LEU A 173 5.99 -13.51 14.56
N LEU A 174 6.58 -12.47 15.14
CA LEU A 174 6.23 -11.92 16.43
C LEU A 174 6.37 -10.40 16.35
N ASP A 175 5.26 -9.69 16.37
CA ASP A 175 5.24 -8.24 16.52
C ASP A 175 4.92 -7.92 17.98
N TYR A 176 5.65 -7.00 18.59
CA TYR A 176 5.53 -6.67 20.01
C TYR A 176 5.47 -5.16 20.23
N ASN A 177 4.69 -4.77 21.23
CA ASN A 177 4.73 -3.46 21.85
C ASN A 177 4.87 -3.66 23.36
N LEU A 178 6.01 -3.23 23.89
CA LEU A 178 6.34 -3.30 25.30
C LEU A 178 6.34 -1.88 25.86
N VAL A 179 5.59 -1.64 26.92
CA VAL A 179 5.53 -0.37 27.65
C VAL A 179 5.75 -0.64 29.11
N GLY A 180 6.76 0.00 29.70
CA GLY A 180 7.07 -0.10 31.12
C GLY A 180 7.09 1.28 31.77
N ASN A 181 6.67 1.36 33.02
CA ASN A 181 6.90 2.54 33.83
C ASN A 181 7.08 2.22 35.32
N VAL A 182 7.80 3.10 35.99
CA VAL A 182 8.05 3.08 37.43
C VAL A 182 7.73 4.46 37.96
N ARG A 183 6.84 4.52 38.95
CA ARG A 183 6.46 5.75 39.65
C ARG A 183 6.82 5.61 41.12
N ARG A 184 7.62 6.53 41.63
CA ARG A 184 7.96 6.64 43.04
C ARG A 184 7.28 7.88 43.60
N ASP A 185 6.29 7.69 44.47
CA ASP A 185 5.61 8.81 45.13
C ASP A 185 6.46 9.34 46.30
N THR A 186 6.47 10.65 46.50
CA THR A 186 7.24 11.33 47.56
C THR A 186 6.56 11.22 48.94
N ASN A 187 5.24 11.07 48.98
CA ASN A 187 4.43 11.18 50.20
C ASN A 187 4.22 9.83 50.91
N GLY A 188 5.22 8.94 50.92
CA GLY A 188 5.15 7.64 51.59
C GLY A 188 4.21 6.60 50.98
N ARG A 189 3.62 6.89 49.80
CA ARG A 189 2.70 5.99 49.07
C ARG A 189 3.41 4.83 48.33
N GLY A 190 4.74 4.79 48.40
CA GLY A 190 5.57 3.69 47.89
C GLY A 190 5.92 3.85 46.41
N THR A 191 6.39 2.74 45.82
CA THR A 191 6.75 2.65 44.41
C THR A 191 5.74 1.77 43.69
N SER A 192 5.23 2.23 42.56
CA SER A 192 4.43 1.42 41.65
C SER A 192 5.18 1.12 40.37
N HIS A 193 5.04 -0.12 39.91
CA HIS A 193 5.58 -0.62 38.65
C HIS A 193 4.42 -1.01 37.74
N TYR A 194 4.53 -0.65 36.47
CA TYR A 194 3.64 -1.09 35.43
C TYR A 194 4.47 -1.63 34.28
N LEU A 195 4.10 -2.80 33.78
CA LEU A 195 4.66 -3.38 32.57
C LEU A 195 3.50 -3.91 31.75
N SER A 196 3.45 -3.56 30.47
CA SER A 196 2.44 -4.05 29.54
C SER A 196 3.15 -4.48 28.28
N SER A 197 2.81 -5.66 27.78
CA SER A 197 3.28 -6.17 26.50
C SER A 197 2.08 -6.67 25.71
N TYR A 198 1.96 -6.25 24.47
CA TYR A 198 0.91 -6.76 23.59
C TYR A 198 1.38 -6.80 22.15
N GLY A 199 0.80 -7.70 21.38
CA GLY A 199 1.13 -7.81 19.97
C GLY A 199 0.56 -9.06 19.33
N THR A 200 1.13 -9.42 18.19
CA THR A 200 0.62 -10.51 17.36
C THR A 200 1.75 -11.46 17.05
N THR A 201 1.57 -12.74 17.36
CA THR A 201 2.42 -13.81 16.85
C THR A 201 1.66 -14.63 15.82
N GLY A 202 2.38 -15.37 14.99
CA GLY A 202 1.73 -16.17 13.98
C GLY A 202 2.72 -16.84 13.04
N PHE A 203 2.16 -17.57 12.08
CA PHE A 203 2.95 -18.16 11.01
C PHE A 203 2.15 -18.20 9.70
N ASN A 204 2.87 -18.28 8.59
CA ASN A 204 2.33 -18.37 7.25
C ASN A 204 2.60 -19.75 6.67
N LEU A 205 1.58 -20.38 6.08
CA LEU A 205 1.69 -21.60 5.30
C LEU A 205 0.99 -21.41 3.95
N GLY A 206 1.77 -21.21 2.88
CA GLY A 206 1.25 -20.84 1.57
C GLY A 206 0.43 -19.55 1.64
N ALA A 207 -0.83 -19.59 1.19
CA ALA A 207 -1.76 -18.46 1.26
C ALA A 207 -2.45 -18.30 2.63
N TRP A 208 -2.30 -19.25 3.56
CA TRP A 208 -2.90 -19.17 4.89
C TRP A 208 -2.03 -18.36 5.85
N ARG A 209 -2.70 -17.52 6.64
CA ARG A 209 -2.13 -16.67 7.69
C ARG A 209 -2.72 -17.07 9.02
N TYR A 210 -1.93 -17.68 9.89
CA TYR A 210 -2.34 -18.00 11.26
C TYR A 210 -1.83 -16.90 12.18
N ARG A 211 -2.71 -16.37 13.05
CA ARG A 211 -2.42 -15.26 13.95
C ARG A 211 -2.98 -15.54 15.34
N ALA A 212 -2.21 -15.12 16.33
CA ALA A 212 -2.57 -15.14 17.73
C ALA A 212 -2.19 -13.78 18.34
N ASP A 213 -3.18 -13.02 18.76
CA ASP A 213 -2.98 -11.76 19.47
C ASP A 213 -2.82 -12.05 20.96
N TYR A 214 -1.82 -11.44 21.59
CA TYR A 214 -1.53 -11.63 23.00
C TYR A 214 -1.46 -10.31 23.73
N ARG A 215 -1.74 -10.37 25.03
CA ARG A 215 -1.58 -9.27 25.95
C ARG A 215 -1.10 -9.78 27.30
N TYR A 216 -0.12 -9.09 27.85
CA TYR A 216 0.42 -9.27 29.17
C TYR A 216 0.37 -7.91 29.88
N PHE A 217 -0.07 -7.88 31.12
CA PHE A 217 0.17 -6.72 31.96
C PHE A 217 0.48 -7.12 33.39
N LEU A 218 1.36 -6.34 34.00
CA LEU A 218 1.76 -6.39 35.39
C LEU A 218 1.59 -4.98 35.96
N GLN A 219 0.82 -4.87 37.04
CA GLN A 219 0.67 -3.66 37.83
C GLN A 219 0.94 -4.00 39.29
N LYS A 220 2.08 -3.54 39.80
CA LYS A 220 2.49 -3.71 41.19
C LYS A 220 2.51 -2.37 41.88
N SER A 221 1.86 -2.26 43.03
CA SER A 221 1.88 -1.12 43.94
C SER A 221 1.91 -1.67 45.38
N ARG A 222 2.13 -0.82 46.37
CA ARG A 222 2.27 -1.20 47.78
C ARG A 222 1.14 -2.13 48.27
N ASN A 223 -0.09 -1.91 47.81
CA ASN A 223 -1.30 -2.62 48.26
C ASN A 223 -2.01 -3.40 47.14
N SER A 224 -1.44 -3.48 45.94
CA SER A 224 -2.10 -4.12 44.79
C SER A 224 -1.06 -4.77 43.90
N ASN A 225 -1.23 -6.06 43.66
CA ASN A 225 -0.45 -6.79 42.66
C ASN A 225 -1.43 -7.45 41.70
N ARG A 226 -1.43 -7.00 40.44
CA ARG A 226 -2.20 -7.60 39.36
C ARG A 226 -1.23 -8.03 38.29
N ASP A 227 -1.30 -9.30 37.94
CA ASP A 227 -0.55 -9.92 36.87
C ASP A 227 -1.54 -10.72 36.06
N SER A 228 -1.56 -10.53 34.74
CA SER A 228 -2.29 -11.42 33.87
C SER A 228 -1.68 -11.47 32.48
N PHE A 229 -1.71 -12.68 31.92
CA PHE A 229 -1.46 -12.96 30.53
C PHE A 229 -2.76 -13.48 29.90
N SER A 230 -3.15 -12.92 28.76
CA SER A 230 -4.28 -13.38 27.96
C SER A 230 -3.88 -13.50 26.49
N TRP A 231 -4.44 -14.52 25.84
CA TRP A 231 -4.57 -14.51 24.40
C TRP A 231 -5.83 -13.69 24.08
N ASP A 232 -5.68 -12.66 23.26
CA ASP A 232 -6.80 -11.78 22.92
C ASP A 232 -7.57 -12.31 21.72
N GLN A 233 -6.94 -13.06 20.81
CA GLN A 233 -7.61 -13.66 19.63
C GLN A 233 -6.78 -14.77 18.98
N PHE A 234 -7.42 -15.82 18.49
CA PHE A 234 -6.82 -16.81 17.59
C PHE A 234 -7.58 -16.89 16.27
N TYR A 235 -6.93 -16.65 15.15
CA TYR A 235 -7.59 -16.66 13.86
C TYR A 235 -6.66 -17.09 12.73
N ALA A 236 -7.26 -17.65 11.69
CA ALA A 236 -6.61 -17.93 10.43
C ALA A 236 -7.34 -17.19 9.31
N TYR A 237 -6.63 -16.66 8.33
CA TYR A 237 -7.27 -16.07 7.16
C TYR A 237 -6.51 -16.37 5.87
N ARG A 238 -7.25 -16.31 4.77
CA ARG A 238 -6.73 -16.49 3.41
C ARG A 238 -7.50 -15.57 2.45
N PRO A 239 -6.81 -14.87 1.54
CA PRO A 239 -7.47 -14.15 0.45
C PRO A 239 -8.09 -15.10 -0.59
N LEU A 240 -9.26 -14.71 -1.09
CA LEU A 240 -10.03 -15.35 -2.16
C LEU A 240 -10.18 -14.38 -3.34
N PRO A 241 -9.17 -14.27 -4.24
CA PRO A 241 -9.18 -13.25 -5.27
C PRO A 241 -10.34 -13.33 -6.26
N THR A 242 -10.80 -14.54 -6.59
CA THR A 242 -11.95 -14.76 -7.48
C THR A 242 -13.25 -14.18 -6.95
N LEU A 243 -13.38 -14.03 -5.62
CA LEU A 243 -14.53 -13.44 -4.94
C LEU A 243 -14.26 -12.00 -4.48
N SER A 244 -13.03 -11.49 -4.70
CA SER A 244 -12.54 -10.24 -4.12
C SER A 244 -12.81 -10.15 -2.62
N ALA A 245 -12.54 -11.24 -1.89
CA ALA A 245 -12.93 -11.39 -0.49
C ALA A 245 -11.86 -12.11 0.33
N ASP A 246 -11.91 -11.97 1.66
CA ASP A 246 -11.11 -12.76 2.59
C ASP A 246 -11.97 -13.79 3.32
N LEU A 247 -11.48 -15.02 3.37
CA LEU A 247 -11.99 -16.05 4.26
C LEU A 247 -11.24 -15.98 5.59
N LYS A 248 -11.97 -15.81 6.69
CA LYS A 248 -11.45 -15.81 8.06
C LYS A 248 -12.07 -16.95 8.86
N LEU A 249 -11.27 -17.61 9.68
CA LEU A 249 -11.64 -18.72 10.56
C LEU A 249 -11.12 -18.45 11.98
N GLY A 250 -11.87 -18.89 12.99
CA GLY A 250 -11.48 -18.77 14.40
C GLY A 250 -12.22 -17.63 15.11
N GLU A 251 -11.55 -17.00 16.05
CA GLU A 251 -12.09 -15.91 16.86
C GLU A 251 -11.96 -14.59 16.12
N MET A 252 -13.04 -13.83 15.99
CA MET A 252 -13.03 -12.54 15.30
C MET A 252 -14.22 -11.68 15.74
N TYR A 253 -14.28 -10.47 15.20
CA TYR A 253 -15.39 -9.54 15.40
C TYR A 253 -16.22 -9.44 14.13
N PHE A 254 -17.56 -9.46 14.29
CA PHE A 254 -18.46 -9.14 13.19
C PHE A 254 -18.55 -7.62 13.05
N SER A 255 -17.57 -7.03 12.35
CA SER A 255 -17.54 -5.59 12.08
C SER A 255 -18.45 -5.25 10.90
N SER A 256 -19.71 -4.99 11.23
CA SER A 256 -20.75 -4.56 10.31
C SER A 256 -20.85 -3.03 10.28
N ASN A 257 -21.26 -2.48 9.14
CA ASN A 257 -21.67 -1.08 9.13
C ASN A 257 -23.11 -0.95 9.68
N LEU A 258 -23.98 -1.93 9.42
CA LEU A 258 -25.42 -1.91 9.80
C LEU A 258 -25.71 -2.30 11.24
N PHE A 259 -24.97 -3.28 11.76
CA PHE A 259 -25.19 -3.88 13.08
C PHE A 259 -24.03 -3.54 14.02
N ASP A 260 -24.33 -3.45 15.31
CA ASP A 260 -23.30 -3.30 16.33
C ASP A 260 -22.32 -4.48 16.29
N SER A 261 -21.03 -4.20 16.44
CA SER A 261 -19.98 -5.22 16.44
C SER A 261 -20.06 -6.10 17.69
N TYR A 262 -19.86 -7.41 17.50
CA TYR A 262 -19.74 -8.39 18.56
C TYR A 262 -18.69 -9.46 18.21
N ARG A 263 -18.13 -10.08 19.25
CA ARG A 263 -17.11 -11.12 19.11
C ARG A 263 -17.75 -12.49 18.93
N PHE A 264 -17.20 -13.30 18.03
CA PHE A 264 -17.61 -14.67 17.81
C PHE A 264 -16.45 -15.58 17.42
N THR A 265 -16.67 -16.89 17.55
CA THR A 265 -15.80 -17.94 17.02
C THR A 265 -16.51 -18.67 15.89
N GLY A 266 -15.93 -18.69 14.69
CA GLY A 266 -16.56 -19.30 13.52
C GLY A 266 -15.85 -18.97 12.22
N VAL A 267 -16.64 -18.75 11.17
CA VAL A 267 -16.21 -18.49 9.79
C VAL A 267 -16.78 -17.15 9.33
N SER A 268 -15.99 -16.39 8.58
CA SER A 268 -16.42 -15.16 7.91
C SER A 268 -15.87 -15.09 6.50
N VAL A 269 -16.68 -14.65 5.55
CA VAL A 269 -16.28 -14.28 4.20
C VAL A 269 -16.72 -12.84 3.97
N ALA A 270 -15.75 -11.95 3.82
CA ALA A 270 -16.01 -10.51 3.65
C ALA A 270 -15.27 -9.98 2.44
N ASN A 271 -15.95 -9.16 1.64
CA ASN A 271 -15.34 -8.45 0.54
C ASN A 271 -14.14 -7.59 1.02
N ASN A 272 -13.04 -7.61 0.27
CA ASN A 272 -11.84 -6.83 0.54
C ASN A 272 -11.59 -5.88 -0.62
N ASP A 273 -12.01 -4.62 -0.44
CA ASP A 273 -11.81 -3.56 -1.43
C ASP A 273 -10.34 -3.42 -1.85
N ASN A 274 -9.37 -3.78 -1.00
CA ASN A 274 -7.96 -3.66 -1.36
C ASN A 274 -7.54 -4.58 -2.52
N MET A 275 -8.32 -5.62 -2.82
CA MET A 275 -8.11 -6.48 -3.98
C MET A 275 -8.53 -5.81 -5.28
N LEU A 276 -9.40 -4.81 -5.24
CA LEU A 276 -9.92 -4.14 -6.42
C LEU A 276 -8.91 -3.12 -6.98
N PRO A 277 -8.99 -2.78 -8.28
CA PRO A 277 -8.31 -1.63 -8.84
C PRO A 277 -8.47 -0.37 -7.97
N PRO A 278 -7.44 0.47 -7.80
CA PRO A 278 -7.56 1.76 -7.10
C PRO A 278 -8.54 2.73 -7.76
N SER A 279 -9.01 2.41 -8.96
CA SER A 279 -10.07 3.09 -9.68
C SER A 279 -11.47 2.64 -9.26
N LEU A 280 -11.63 1.54 -8.51
CA LEU A 280 -12.90 0.92 -8.13
C LEU A 280 -13.16 0.87 -6.61
N ARG A 281 -12.23 1.35 -5.77
CA ARG A 281 -12.42 1.33 -4.30
C ARG A 281 -13.15 2.57 -3.81
N GLY A 282 -13.84 2.43 -2.68
CA GLY A 282 -14.67 3.49 -2.10
C GLY A 282 -15.75 4.00 -3.06
N TYR A 283 -16.50 5.02 -2.64
CA TYR A 283 -17.50 5.63 -3.51
C TYR A 283 -16.86 6.73 -4.39
N ALA A 284 -17.10 6.64 -5.70
CA ALA A 284 -16.97 7.73 -6.64
C ALA A 284 -18.16 7.65 -7.62
N PRO A 285 -18.82 8.77 -7.96
CA PRO A 285 -19.93 8.75 -8.91
C PRO A 285 -19.41 8.37 -10.30
N GLU A 286 -20.07 7.45 -11.02
CA GLU A 286 -19.79 7.27 -12.44
C GLU A 286 -20.32 8.50 -13.23
N ILE A 287 -19.48 9.00 -14.13
CA ILE A 287 -19.80 10.15 -14.97
C ILE A 287 -20.42 9.61 -16.26
N ARG A 288 -21.69 9.94 -16.50
CA ARG A 288 -22.39 9.60 -17.75
C ARG A 288 -22.59 10.84 -18.59
N GLY A 289 -22.35 10.72 -19.89
CA GLY A 289 -22.57 11.79 -20.85
C GLY A 289 -22.82 11.22 -22.25
N VAL A 290 -23.04 12.11 -23.21
CA VAL A 290 -23.13 11.76 -24.63
C VAL A 290 -22.16 12.67 -25.38
N ALA A 291 -21.24 12.06 -26.13
CA ALA A 291 -20.35 12.74 -27.06
C ALA A 291 -20.98 12.71 -28.46
N LYS A 292 -20.96 13.84 -29.17
CA LYS A 292 -21.50 13.95 -30.55
C LYS A 292 -20.53 13.39 -31.59
N SER A 293 -19.24 13.41 -31.29
CA SER A 293 -18.10 12.95 -32.08
C SER A 293 -17.10 12.21 -31.18
N ASN A 294 -15.92 11.85 -31.68
CA ASN A 294 -14.89 11.39 -30.74
C ASN A 294 -14.49 12.59 -29.86
N ALA A 295 -14.66 12.46 -28.56
CA ALA A 295 -14.47 13.56 -27.64
C ALA A 295 -13.40 13.24 -26.60
N THR A 296 -12.69 14.26 -26.14
CA THR A 296 -11.83 14.18 -24.96
C THR A 296 -12.64 14.61 -23.75
N VAL A 297 -12.82 13.71 -22.79
CA VAL A 297 -13.48 13.99 -21.52
C VAL A 297 -12.42 14.28 -20.47
N THR A 298 -12.34 15.54 -20.05
CA THR A 298 -11.48 16.04 -18.99
C THR A 298 -12.32 16.22 -17.72
N VAL A 299 -11.92 15.64 -16.60
CA VAL A 299 -12.55 15.79 -15.28
C VAL A 299 -11.60 16.50 -14.34
N THR A 300 -12.01 17.65 -13.83
CA THR A 300 -11.23 18.48 -12.90
C THR A 300 -11.94 18.61 -11.55
N GLN A 301 -11.17 18.85 -10.50
CA GLN A 301 -11.66 19.20 -9.17
C GLN A 301 -10.79 20.32 -8.62
N ASN A 302 -11.39 21.46 -8.27
CA ASN A 302 -10.67 22.67 -7.86
C ASN A 302 -9.54 23.01 -8.84
N ASP A 303 -9.87 23.04 -10.14
CA ASP A 303 -8.95 23.27 -11.28
C ASP A 303 -7.80 22.28 -11.44
N ARG A 304 -7.75 21.21 -10.61
CA ARG A 304 -6.78 20.12 -10.75
C ARG A 304 -7.35 19.03 -11.65
N LEU A 305 -6.58 18.61 -12.66
CA LEU A 305 -6.93 17.44 -13.47
C LEU A 305 -6.98 16.18 -12.61
N ILE A 306 -8.16 15.55 -12.55
CA ILE A 306 -8.38 14.30 -11.82
C ILE A 306 -8.34 13.10 -12.77
N TYR A 307 -8.95 13.26 -13.94
CA TYR A 307 -9.07 12.18 -14.91
C TYR A 307 -9.22 12.77 -16.32
N GLU A 308 -8.58 12.15 -17.32
CA GLU A 308 -8.71 12.54 -18.73
C GLU A 308 -8.68 11.30 -19.61
N THR A 309 -9.67 11.16 -20.49
CA THR A 309 -9.71 10.07 -21.48
C THR A 309 -10.38 10.53 -22.76
N THR A 310 -10.13 9.83 -23.87
CA THR A 310 -10.93 9.95 -25.09
C THR A 310 -12.09 8.95 -25.08
N VAL A 311 -13.24 9.37 -25.58
CA VAL A 311 -14.44 8.54 -25.74
C VAL A 311 -14.91 8.60 -27.20
N PRO A 312 -15.43 7.50 -27.77
CA PRO A 312 -16.00 7.51 -29.11
C PRO A 312 -17.33 8.28 -29.17
N ALA A 313 -17.76 8.65 -30.38
CA ALA A 313 -19.07 9.26 -30.60
C ALA A 313 -20.21 8.38 -30.07
N GLY A 314 -21.07 8.95 -29.24
CA GLY A 314 -22.18 8.26 -28.58
C GLY A 314 -22.20 8.41 -27.05
N PRO A 315 -23.12 7.70 -26.36
CA PRO A 315 -23.15 7.69 -24.90
C PRO A 315 -21.88 7.05 -24.32
N PHE A 316 -21.32 7.66 -23.29
CA PHE A 316 -20.15 7.16 -22.57
C PHE A 316 -20.40 7.11 -21.06
N ALA A 317 -19.66 6.25 -20.37
CA ALA A 317 -19.67 6.13 -18.92
C ALA A 317 -18.23 5.95 -18.41
N ILE A 318 -17.81 6.83 -17.49
CA ILE A 318 -16.49 6.78 -16.86
C ILE A 318 -16.66 6.23 -15.45
N GLN A 319 -16.08 5.06 -15.19
CA GLN A 319 -16.21 4.32 -13.92
C GLN A 319 -14.87 4.20 -13.17
N ASP A 320 -13.76 4.56 -13.82
CA ASP A 320 -12.38 4.26 -13.45
C ASP A 320 -11.64 5.44 -12.79
N MET A 321 -12.37 6.30 -12.07
CA MET A 321 -11.78 7.38 -11.28
C MET A 321 -11.11 6.87 -10.00
N LYS A 322 -9.88 7.35 -9.73
CA LYS A 322 -9.09 7.01 -8.54
C LYS A 322 -9.84 7.31 -7.23
N ASN A 323 -9.59 6.51 -6.20
CA ASN A 323 -10.20 6.62 -4.87
C ASN A 323 -10.15 8.01 -4.24
N GLY A 324 -11.15 8.31 -3.41
CA GLY A 324 -11.10 9.43 -2.44
C GLY A 324 -11.51 10.78 -3.01
N VAL A 325 -12.19 10.81 -4.14
CA VAL A 325 -12.76 12.06 -4.66
C VAL A 325 -13.99 12.41 -3.84
N SER A 326 -13.92 13.50 -3.09
CA SER A 326 -15.04 14.10 -2.36
C SER A 326 -15.17 15.57 -2.75
N GLY A 327 -16.39 16.07 -2.92
CA GLY A 327 -16.66 17.42 -3.42
C GLY A 327 -17.11 17.45 -4.88
N THR A 328 -17.14 18.66 -5.45
CA THR A 328 -17.56 18.91 -6.84
C THR A 328 -16.48 18.49 -7.83
N LEU A 329 -16.92 17.89 -8.93
CA LEU A 329 -16.15 17.50 -10.11
C LEU A 329 -16.71 18.24 -11.31
N ASP A 330 -15.84 18.99 -11.98
CA ASP A 330 -16.14 19.69 -13.22
C ASP A 330 -15.78 18.76 -14.39
N VAL A 331 -16.76 18.37 -15.18
CA VAL A 331 -16.58 17.54 -16.36
C VAL A 331 -16.65 18.41 -17.59
N ARG A 332 -15.65 18.29 -18.45
CA ARG A 332 -15.54 18.98 -19.74
C ARG A 332 -15.39 17.95 -20.85
N VAL A 333 -16.33 17.92 -21.77
CA VAL A 333 -16.30 17.07 -22.98
C VAL A 333 -15.96 17.96 -24.16
N THR A 334 -14.76 17.79 -24.70
CA THR A 334 -14.24 18.52 -25.87
C THR A 334 -14.37 17.63 -27.10
N GLU A 335 -15.27 17.98 -28.00
CA GLU A 335 -15.56 17.28 -29.25
C GLU A 335 -14.44 17.49 -30.30
N GLU A 336 -14.40 16.67 -31.35
CA GLU A 336 -13.42 16.75 -32.45
C GLU A 336 -13.41 18.12 -33.15
N ASP A 337 -14.57 18.79 -33.22
CA ASP A 337 -14.72 20.13 -33.80
C ASP A 337 -14.27 21.26 -32.85
N GLY A 338 -13.79 20.91 -31.65
CA GLY A 338 -13.37 21.83 -30.60
C GLY A 338 -14.53 22.40 -29.78
N THR A 339 -15.79 22.01 -30.04
CA THR A 339 -16.91 22.40 -29.18
C THR A 339 -16.77 21.74 -27.81
N VAL A 340 -17.10 22.50 -26.78
CA VAL A 340 -16.92 22.08 -25.39
C VAL A 340 -18.26 22.07 -24.69
N THR A 341 -18.63 20.93 -24.10
CA THR A 341 -19.76 20.84 -23.17
C THR A 341 -19.25 20.61 -21.76
N THR A 342 -19.77 21.38 -20.80
CA THR A 342 -19.38 21.28 -19.39
C THR A 342 -20.58 20.95 -18.51
N PHE A 343 -20.36 20.10 -17.52
CA PHE A 343 -21.34 19.81 -16.47
C PHE A 343 -20.63 19.43 -15.17
N GLN A 344 -21.30 19.63 -14.04
CA GLN A 344 -20.76 19.35 -12.72
C GLN A 344 -21.42 18.11 -12.11
N THR A 345 -20.64 17.28 -11.42
CA THR A 345 -21.13 16.18 -10.57
C THR A 345 -20.48 16.26 -9.19
N GLU A 346 -21.15 15.82 -8.13
CA GLU A 346 -20.58 15.84 -6.78
C GLU A 346 -20.45 14.45 -6.17
N SER A 347 -19.37 14.25 -5.42
CA SER A 347 -19.08 13.02 -4.69
C SER A 347 -19.09 13.25 -3.17
N ALA A 348 -19.75 12.37 -2.42
CA ALA A 348 -19.75 12.38 -0.96
C ALA A 348 -19.58 10.95 -0.44
N ASN A 349 -18.85 10.77 0.66
CA ASN A 349 -18.49 9.46 1.17
C ASN A 349 -19.31 9.12 2.42
N LEU A 350 -20.28 8.21 2.28
CA LEU A 350 -20.93 7.52 3.40
C LEU A 350 -20.53 6.03 3.34
N PRO A 351 -20.34 5.35 4.48
CA PRO A 351 -19.92 3.94 4.53
C PRO A 351 -20.82 2.93 3.80
N TYR A 352 -22.00 3.32 3.32
CA TYR A 352 -22.97 2.46 2.64
C TYR A 352 -23.15 2.77 1.15
N LEU A 353 -22.56 3.85 0.65
CA LEU A 353 -22.63 4.18 -0.77
C LEU A 353 -21.68 3.28 -1.55
N THR A 354 -22.25 2.46 -2.41
CA THR A 354 -21.55 1.52 -3.28
C THR A 354 -21.63 1.98 -4.72
N ARG A 355 -20.55 1.76 -5.47
CA ARG A 355 -20.49 2.10 -6.89
C ARG A 355 -21.53 1.31 -7.70
N PRO A 356 -22.06 1.88 -8.80
CA PRO A 356 -23.01 1.18 -9.66
C PRO A 356 -22.46 -0.18 -10.11
N GLY A 357 -23.29 -1.23 -10.02
CA GLY A 357 -22.92 -2.58 -10.43
C GLY A 357 -21.99 -3.31 -9.44
N HIS A 358 -21.47 -2.64 -8.41
CA HIS A 358 -20.66 -3.28 -7.38
C HIS A 358 -21.53 -3.71 -6.18
N VAL A 359 -21.22 -4.88 -5.64
CA VAL A 359 -21.83 -5.45 -4.44
C VAL A 359 -20.76 -5.64 -3.38
N GLN A 360 -20.89 -4.92 -2.27
CA GLN A 360 -20.12 -5.19 -1.06
C GLN A 360 -20.92 -6.15 -0.18
N TYR A 361 -20.29 -7.19 0.35
CA TYR A 361 -20.96 -8.19 1.16
C TYR A 361 -20.09 -8.71 2.29
N LYS A 362 -20.73 -9.13 3.39
CA LYS A 362 -20.10 -9.90 4.47
C LYS A 362 -21.03 -11.01 4.93
N LEU A 363 -20.50 -12.21 5.03
CA LEU A 363 -21.17 -13.40 5.50
C LEU A 363 -20.43 -13.93 6.71
N ALA A 364 -21.13 -14.28 7.77
CA ALA A 364 -20.53 -14.87 8.97
C ALA A 364 -21.42 -15.97 9.55
N ALA A 365 -20.79 -17.01 10.10
CA ALA A 365 -21.50 -18.05 10.83
C ALA A 365 -20.61 -18.57 11.96
N GLY A 366 -21.20 -18.81 13.12
CA GLY A 366 -20.44 -19.27 14.27
C GLY A 366 -21.21 -19.19 15.57
N LYS A 367 -20.48 -19.10 16.68
CA LYS A 367 -21.06 -18.91 18.01
C LYS A 367 -20.45 -17.68 18.67
N PRO A 368 -21.25 -16.80 19.28
CA PRO A 368 -20.72 -15.65 20.01
C PRO A 368 -19.75 -16.10 21.10
N SER A 369 -18.77 -15.27 21.41
CA SER A 369 -17.71 -15.61 22.37
C SER A 369 -17.28 -14.38 23.15
N ASN A 370 -16.85 -14.57 24.40
CA ASN A 370 -16.26 -13.48 25.18
C ASN A 370 -14.73 -13.44 25.08
N THR A 371 -14.12 -12.46 25.76
CA THR A 371 -12.67 -12.27 25.83
C THR A 371 -11.92 -13.38 26.57
N ASN A 372 -12.63 -14.28 27.26
CA ASN A 372 -12.05 -15.45 27.93
C ASN A 372 -12.17 -16.72 27.08
N HIS A 373 -12.38 -16.58 25.76
CA HIS A 373 -12.58 -17.68 24.80
C HIS A 373 -13.80 -18.57 25.10
N ARG A 374 -14.72 -18.13 25.97
CA ARG A 374 -15.93 -18.90 26.30
C ARG A 374 -17.02 -18.56 25.30
N LEU A 375 -17.57 -19.60 24.68
CA LEU A 375 -18.72 -19.47 23.80
C LEU A 375 -19.97 -19.08 24.61
N GLN A 376 -20.75 -18.14 24.09
CA GLN A 376 -21.94 -17.56 24.71
C GLN A 376 -23.13 -17.62 23.75
N GLY A 377 -24.34 -17.77 24.29
CA GLY A 377 -25.57 -17.77 23.50
C GLY A 377 -25.68 -18.94 22.49
N PRO A 378 -26.70 -18.91 21.60
CA PRO A 378 -26.86 -19.88 20.53
C PRO A 378 -25.90 -19.60 19.37
N ALA A 379 -25.76 -20.57 18.46
CA ALA A 379 -25.09 -20.33 17.18
C ALA A 379 -25.88 -19.29 16.35
N PHE A 380 -25.20 -18.57 15.48
CA PHE A 380 -25.80 -17.58 14.59
C PHE A 380 -25.25 -17.69 13.18
N SER A 381 -26.03 -17.15 12.23
CA SER A 381 -25.59 -16.80 10.89
C SER A 381 -25.94 -15.34 10.63
N ALA A 382 -25.02 -14.57 10.06
CA ALA A 382 -25.22 -13.18 9.70
C ALA A 382 -24.82 -12.96 8.25
N ALA A 383 -25.55 -12.06 7.59
CA ALA A 383 -25.26 -11.63 6.23
C ALA A 383 -25.57 -10.14 6.11
N GLU A 384 -24.70 -9.38 5.45
CA GLU A 384 -24.98 -8.02 5.02
C GLU A 384 -24.51 -7.82 3.59
N ALA A 385 -25.22 -6.99 2.84
CA ALA A 385 -24.85 -6.59 1.49
C ALA A 385 -25.26 -5.14 1.21
N SER A 386 -24.46 -4.45 0.41
CA SER A 386 -24.78 -3.16 -0.20
C SER A 386 -24.55 -3.24 -1.69
N TRP A 387 -25.52 -2.77 -2.47
CA TRP A 387 -25.52 -2.81 -3.93
C TRP A 387 -25.77 -1.41 -4.51
N GLY A 388 -24.85 -0.95 -5.37
CA GLY A 388 -25.02 0.29 -6.12
C GLY A 388 -25.94 0.05 -7.31
N LEU A 389 -27.20 0.47 -7.21
CA LEU A 389 -28.16 0.39 -8.32
C LEU A 389 -27.84 1.40 -9.42
N SER A 390 -27.33 2.57 -9.05
CA SER A 390 -26.95 3.66 -9.95
C SER A 390 -25.96 4.61 -9.29
N ASN A 391 -25.56 5.67 -9.98
CA ASN A 391 -24.67 6.68 -9.41
C ASN A 391 -25.24 7.36 -8.19
N ALA A 392 -26.55 7.58 -8.17
CA ALA A 392 -27.20 8.22 -7.04
C ALA A 392 -27.63 7.21 -5.98
N TRP A 393 -28.05 5.99 -6.36
CA TRP A 393 -28.75 5.08 -5.46
C TRP A 393 -27.93 3.85 -5.09
N SER A 394 -27.82 3.60 -3.79
CA SER A 394 -27.36 2.34 -3.21
C SER A 394 -28.46 1.77 -2.32
N VAL A 395 -28.68 0.46 -2.38
CA VAL A 395 -29.58 -0.25 -1.47
C VAL A 395 -28.74 -1.21 -0.65
N TYR A 396 -28.99 -1.25 0.64
CA TYR A 396 -28.25 -2.11 1.53
C TYR A 396 -29.17 -2.75 2.56
N GLY A 397 -28.74 -3.87 3.08
CA GLY A 397 -29.49 -4.59 4.09
C GLY A 397 -28.69 -5.73 4.67
N GLY A 398 -29.22 -6.31 5.73
CA GLY A 398 -28.59 -7.44 6.36
C GLY A 398 -29.52 -8.14 7.34
N THR A 399 -29.04 -9.28 7.83
CA THR A 399 -29.73 -10.08 8.82
C THR A 399 -28.75 -10.73 9.77
N ILE A 400 -29.19 -10.94 11.00
CA ILE A 400 -28.55 -11.79 11.99
C ILE A 400 -29.61 -12.78 12.46
N LEU A 401 -29.36 -14.07 12.29
CA LEU A 401 -30.29 -15.15 12.61
C LEU A 401 -29.65 -16.07 13.67
N SER A 402 -30.36 -16.28 14.77
CA SER A 402 -30.02 -17.19 15.85
C SER A 402 -31.32 -17.71 16.49
N ASP A 403 -31.24 -18.80 17.26
CA ASP A 403 -32.41 -19.47 17.87
C ASP A 403 -33.30 -18.51 18.69
N ARG A 404 -32.67 -17.61 19.44
CA ARG A 404 -33.33 -16.67 20.37
C ARG A 404 -33.10 -15.20 20.04
N TYR A 405 -32.48 -14.91 18.90
CA TYR A 405 -32.19 -13.56 18.44
C TYR A 405 -32.30 -13.49 16.92
N GLN A 406 -33.15 -12.60 16.42
CA GLN A 406 -33.27 -12.32 15.00
C GLN A 406 -33.21 -10.82 14.79
N SER A 407 -32.43 -10.36 13.82
CA SER A 407 -32.41 -8.97 13.40
C SER A 407 -32.43 -8.86 11.89
N TRP A 408 -33.16 -7.86 11.39
CA TRP A 408 -33.34 -7.56 9.98
C TRP A 408 -33.13 -6.07 9.80
N SER A 409 -32.25 -5.70 8.89
CA SER A 409 -31.97 -4.30 8.56
C SER A 409 -32.15 -4.07 7.06
N ALA A 410 -32.76 -2.96 6.71
CA ALA A 410 -32.91 -2.52 5.34
C ALA A 410 -32.75 -1.00 5.29
N GLY A 411 -32.01 -0.53 4.30
CA GLY A 411 -31.76 0.89 4.12
C GLY A 411 -31.45 1.26 2.69
N ILE A 412 -31.52 2.56 2.45
CA ILE A 412 -31.24 3.19 1.17
C ILE A 412 -30.23 4.31 1.38
N GLY A 413 -29.29 4.41 0.46
CA GLY A 413 -28.35 5.50 0.33
C GLY A 413 -28.62 6.25 -0.96
N LYS A 414 -28.68 7.58 -0.87
CA LYS A 414 -28.80 8.45 -2.04
C LYS A 414 -27.72 9.54 -2.01
N ASN A 415 -26.91 9.60 -3.05
CA ASN A 415 -26.13 10.79 -3.35
C ASN A 415 -27.10 11.84 -3.93
N LEU A 416 -27.32 12.93 -3.19
CA LEU A 416 -28.14 14.08 -3.56
C LEU A 416 -27.33 15.14 -4.30
N TYR A 417 -26.09 14.81 -4.70
CA TYR A 417 -25.16 15.70 -5.39
C TYR A 417 -24.94 16.98 -4.58
N LEU A 418 -25.52 18.11 -5.02
CA LEU A 418 -25.40 19.43 -4.40
C LEU A 418 -25.70 19.44 -2.89
N LEU A 419 -26.62 18.58 -2.43
CA LEU A 419 -27.01 18.48 -1.02
C LEU A 419 -26.19 17.45 -0.24
N GLY A 420 -25.22 16.77 -0.87
CA GLY A 420 -24.38 15.74 -0.25
C GLY A 420 -24.97 14.34 -0.35
N ALA A 421 -24.52 13.43 0.51
CA ALA A 421 -25.03 12.07 0.59
C ALA A 421 -25.95 11.90 1.80
N LEU A 422 -27.08 11.23 1.59
CA LEU A 422 -28.05 10.88 2.63
C LEU A 422 -28.24 9.36 2.66
N SER A 423 -28.29 8.76 3.83
CA SER A 423 -28.70 7.37 4.00
C SER A 423 -29.70 7.23 5.12
N ALA A 424 -30.71 6.38 4.93
CA ALA A 424 -31.67 6.05 5.97
C ALA A 424 -31.84 4.52 6.05
N ASP A 425 -31.91 4.01 7.27
CA ASP A 425 -32.11 2.59 7.53
C ASP A 425 -33.09 2.36 8.68
N VAL A 426 -33.75 1.21 8.61
CA VAL A 426 -34.57 0.66 9.70
C VAL A 426 -34.04 -0.73 10.04
N THR A 427 -33.87 -0.97 11.34
CA THR A 427 -33.41 -2.26 11.87
C THR A 427 -34.43 -2.77 12.87
N GLN A 428 -35.03 -3.91 12.57
CA GLN A 428 -35.92 -4.63 13.48
C GLN A 428 -35.12 -5.69 14.23
N SER A 429 -35.40 -5.85 15.52
CA SER A 429 -34.87 -6.93 16.35
C SER A 429 -36.00 -7.68 17.02
N ARG A 430 -35.89 -9.00 17.09
CA ARG A 430 -36.74 -9.89 17.87
C ARG A 430 -35.85 -10.73 18.77
N THR A 431 -36.00 -10.56 20.07
CA THR A 431 -35.14 -11.18 21.09
C THR A 431 -35.98 -11.99 22.06
N THR A 432 -35.50 -13.15 22.46
CA THR A 432 -36.13 -13.97 23.51
C THR A 432 -35.14 -14.12 24.66
N LEU A 433 -35.36 -13.36 25.73
CA LEU A 433 -34.52 -13.40 26.93
C LEU A 433 -34.85 -14.66 27.77
N PRO A 434 -33.88 -15.24 28.50
CA PRO A 434 -34.16 -16.37 29.39
C PRO A 434 -35.02 -15.98 30.61
N THR A 435 -34.83 -14.78 31.14
CA THR A 435 -35.46 -14.33 32.39
C THR A 435 -35.74 -12.82 32.36
N PRO A 436 -37.02 -12.37 32.37
CA PRO A 436 -38.22 -13.18 32.14
C PRO A 436 -38.21 -13.76 30.72
N ALA A 437 -38.80 -14.95 30.55
CA ALA A 437 -38.96 -15.61 29.24
C ALA A 437 -40.01 -14.87 28.39
N SER A 438 -39.67 -13.69 27.89
CA SER A 438 -40.52 -12.89 27.02
C SER A 438 -39.81 -12.62 25.70
N SER A 439 -40.58 -12.76 24.60
CA SER A 439 -40.14 -12.29 23.29
C SER A 439 -40.38 -10.78 23.25
N GLN A 440 -39.33 -10.02 23.01
CA GLN A 440 -39.40 -8.58 22.76
C GLN A 440 -39.15 -8.33 21.28
N MET A 441 -39.86 -7.36 20.73
CA MET A 441 -39.66 -6.86 19.38
C MET A 441 -39.52 -5.35 19.45
N GLY A 442 -38.53 -4.81 18.76
CA GLY A 442 -38.33 -3.37 18.69
C GLY A 442 -37.54 -2.95 17.47
N HIS A 443 -37.65 -1.67 17.13
CA HIS A 443 -37.08 -1.07 15.94
C HIS A 443 -36.04 0.01 16.29
N ALA A 444 -35.05 0.16 15.42
CA ALA A 444 -34.12 1.27 15.41
C ALA A 444 -34.13 1.93 14.03
N PHE A 445 -34.09 3.24 13.98
CA PHE A 445 -34.07 4.06 12.78
C PHE A 445 -32.81 4.88 12.77
N SER A 446 -32.06 4.87 11.68
CA SER A 446 -30.89 5.72 11.51
C SER A 446 -31.02 6.61 10.29
N LEU A 447 -30.56 7.85 10.40
CA LEU A 447 -30.46 8.82 9.32
C LEU A 447 -29.06 9.42 9.36
N ASN A 448 -28.29 9.24 8.29
CA ASN A 448 -26.93 9.76 8.18
C ASN A 448 -26.82 10.70 6.98
N TRP A 449 -26.14 11.81 7.17
CA TRP A 449 -25.90 12.82 6.15
C TRP A 449 -24.44 13.26 6.16
N SER A 450 -23.85 13.45 4.98
CA SER A 450 -22.50 13.99 4.83
C SER A 450 -22.44 14.92 3.61
N LYS A 451 -21.68 16.01 3.72
CA LYS A 451 -21.50 16.98 2.64
C LYS A 451 -20.12 17.63 2.70
N TYR A 452 -19.44 17.61 1.56
CA TYR A 452 -18.24 18.41 1.32
C TYR A 452 -18.61 19.65 0.47
N PHE A 453 -18.36 20.84 0.99
CA PHE A 453 -18.54 22.13 0.32
C PHE A 453 -17.19 22.61 -0.23
N SER A 454 -16.95 22.35 -1.51
CA SER A 454 -15.74 22.73 -2.24
C SER A 454 -15.54 24.24 -2.31
N SER A 455 -16.58 25.00 -2.65
CA SER A 455 -16.53 26.47 -2.83
C SER A 455 -16.06 27.25 -1.62
N ILE A 456 -16.18 26.66 -0.44
CA ILE A 456 -15.82 27.27 0.83
C ILE A 456 -14.83 26.38 1.62
N ASP A 457 -14.19 25.38 1.04
CA ASP A 457 -13.25 24.46 1.73
C ASP A 457 -13.77 23.98 3.10
N SER A 458 -15.05 23.59 3.13
CA SER A 458 -15.76 23.18 4.35
C SER A 458 -16.31 21.78 4.19
N GLN A 459 -16.38 21.02 5.27
CA GLN A 459 -16.92 19.68 5.27
C GLN A 459 -17.78 19.45 6.51
N ILE A 460 -19.03 19.08 6.28
CA ILE A 460 -19.83 18.39 7.29
C ILE A 460 -19.54 16.91 7.10
N SER A 461 -18.56 16.43 7.87
CA SER A 461 -18.02 15.08 7.73
C SER A 461 -19.08 14.02 8.05
N PHE A 462 -19.92 14.29 9.05
CA PHE A 462 -21.01 13.39 9.45
C PHE A 462 -22.04 14.14 10.29
N ALA A 463 -23.31 14.01 9.92
CA ALA A 463 -24.46 14.32 10.75
C ALA A 463 -25.34 13.06 10.81
N GLY A 464 -25.36 12.41 11.97
CA GLY A 464 -26.10 11.17 12.20
C GLY A 464 -27.14 11.36 13.29
N TYR A 465 -28.32 10.80 13.04
CA TYR A 465 -29.37 10.63 14.03
C TYR A 465 -29.77 9.16 14.09
N ARG A 466 -29.78 8.58 15.28
CA ARG A 466 -30.31 7.24 15.53
C ARG A 466 -31.35 7.30 16.63
N PHE A 467 -32.51 6.71 16.40
CA PHE A 467 -33.56 6.49 17.39
C PHE A 467 -33.76 4.99 17.57
N SER A 468 -33.79 4.50 18.80
CA SER A 468 -34.07 3.09 19.12
C SER A 468 -35.23 3.00 20.12
N GLU A 469 -36.22 2.18 19.79
CA GLU A 469 -37.34 1.88 20.68
C GLU A 469 -36.85 1.18 21.96
N LYS A 470 -37.58 1.34 23.06
CA LYS A 470 -37.22 0.73 24.36
C LYS A 470 -37.05 -0.80 24.29
N THR A 471 -37.75 -1.47 23.38
CA THR A 471 -37.72 -2.92 23.18
C THR A 471 -36.71 -3.36 22.11
N TYR A 472 -36.05 -2.42 21.42
CA TYR A 472 -34.98 -2.74 20.48
C TYR A 472 -33.76 -3.24 21.25
N MET A 473 -33.10 -4.27 20.71
CA MET A 473 -31.90 -4.83 21.32
C MET A 473 -30.95 -5.30 20.22
N SER A 474 -29.73 -4.77 20.21
CA SER A 474 -28.67 -5.26 19.33
C SER A 474 -28.13 -6.62 19.81
N MET A 475 -27.44 -7.36 18.94
CA MET A 475 -26.83 -8.64 19.32
C MET A 475 -25.85 -8.47 20.49
N ALA A 476 -25.07 -7.38 20.50
CA ALA A 476 -24.17 -7.06 21.59
C ALA A 476 -24.93 -6.87 22.93
N GLN A 477 -26.04 -6.12 22.91
CA GLN A 477 -26.90 -5.95 24.10
C GLN A 477 -27.56 -7.26 24.54
N TYR A 478 -28.01 -8.09 23.59
CA TYR A 478 -28.58 -9.41 23.87
C TYR A 478 -27.58 -10.32 24.57
N LEU A 479 -26.34 -10.42 24.04
CA LEU A 479 -25.27 -11.21 24.65
C LEU A 479 -24.88 -10.68 26.04
N TYR A 480 -24.93 -9.36 26.22
CA TYR A 480 -24.73 -8.75 27.53
C TYR A 480 -25.83 -9.14 28.52
N ALA A 481 -27.10 -9.07 28.09
CA ALA A 481 -28.26 -9.45 28.89
C ALA A 481 -28.30 -10.94 29.27
N LEU A 482 -27.68 -11.82 28.47
CA LEU A 482 -27.52 -13.24 28.82
C LEU A 482 -26.57 -13.47 30.01
N ASN A 483 -25.61 -12.56 30.25
CA ASN A 483 -24.69 -12.64 31.38
C ASN A 483 -25.28 -11.91 32.59
N LEU A 484 -26.30 -12.54 33.21
CA LEU A 484 -27.24 -12.12 34.28
C LEU A 484 -26.80 -11.09 35.36
N ASP A 485 -25.51 -10.80 35.51
CA ASP A 485 -24.96 -9.83 36.48
C ASP A 485 -24.83 -8.40 35.95
N SER A 486 -25.10 -8.13 34.67
CA SER A 486 -24.78 -6.84 34.05
C SER A 486 -25.98 -6.16 33.38
N ARG A 487 -26.35 -4.95 33.83
CA ARG A 487 -27.40 -4.14 33.19
C ARG A 487 -26.89 -3.53 31.89
N TYR A 488 -27.54 -3.84 30.76
CA TYR A 488 -27.24 -3.21 29.48
C TYR A 488 -27.77 -1.77 29.46
N ARG A 489 -27.05 -0.89 28.76
CA ARG A 489 -27.51 0.48 28.49
C ARG A 489 -28.45 0.45 27.31
N ASN A 490 -29.67 0.94 27.51
CA ASN A 490 -30.70 0.96 26.49
C ASN A 490 -30.72 2.35 25.83
N GLU A 491 -29.95 2.50 24.76
CA GLU A 491 -29.84 3.74 23.98
C GLU A 491 -31.20 4.13 23.41
N LYS A 492 -31.62 5.38 23.60
CA LYS A 492 -32.86 5.95 23.07
C LYS A 492 -32.57 6.77 21.81
N GLU A 493 -31.81 7.85 21.95
CA GLU A 493 -31.41 8.70 20.83
C GLU A 493 -29.91 8.91 20.83
N ARG A 494 -29.33 8.98 19.63
CA ARG A 494 -27.97 9.44 19.42
C ARG A 494 -27.92 10.46 18.30
N TYR A 495 -27.44 11.65 18.64
CA TYR A 495 -27.14 12.72 17.71
C TYR A 495 -25.62 12.83 17.61
N THR A 496 -25.09 12.94 16.41
CA THR A 496 -23.66 13.18 16.18
C THR A 496 -23.50 14.14 15.03
N ILE A 497 -22.83 15.26 15.27
CA ILE A 497 -22.52 16.28 14.26
C ILE A 497 -21.02 16.55 14.31
N THR A 498 -20.36 16.45 13.16
CA THR A 498 -18.95 16.79 13.00
C THR A 498 -18.79 17.73 11.81
N LEU A 499 -18.28 18.92 12.09
CA LEU A 499 -18.04 19.97 11.11
C LEU A 499 -16.56 20.36 11.13
N SER A 500 -15.96 20.45 9.96
CA SER A 500 -14.59 20.92 9.76
C SER A 500 -14.58 21.99 8.68
N LYS A 501 -13.93 23.12 8.94
CA LYS A 501 -13.82 24.26 8.04
C LYS A 501 -12.36 24.66 7.94
N ASN A 502 -11.83 24.73 6.73
CA ASN A 502 -10.53 25.33 6.48
C ASN A 502 -10.75 26.69 5.82
N PHE A 503 -10.12 27.73 6.35
CA PHE A 503 -10.10 29.05 5.76
C PHE A 503 -8.78 29.16 4.97
N ALA A 504 -8.89 29.04 3.65
CA ALA A 504 -7.75 29.17 2.75
C ALA A 504 -7.05 30.52 2.96
N THR A 505 -5.74 30.56 2.67
CA THR A 505 -4.96 31.77 2.77
C THR A 505 -5.42 32.78 1.72
N GLN A 506 -6.14 33.81 2.15
CA GLN A 506 -6.66 34.86 1.28
C GLN A 506 -6.23 36.23 1.81
N GLU A 507 -5.74 37.09 0.92
CA GLU A 507 -5.29 38.45 1.27
C GLU A 507 -6.43 39.35 1.75
N THR A 508 -7.66 39.05 1.34
CA THR A 508 -8.86 39.84 1.63
C THR A 508 -9.40 39.62 3.05
N THR A 509 -9.03 38.54 3.74
CA THR A 509 -9.44 38.23 5.12
C THR A 509 -8.27 37.75 5.99
N PRO A 510 -7.27 38.63 6.26
CA PRO A 510 -6.02 38.24 6.93
C PRO A 510 -6.21 37.67 8.34
N LEU A 511 -7.32 38.03 9.02
CA LEU A 511 -7.66 37.49 10.33
C LEU A 511 -8.02 35.99 10.27
N LEU A 512 -8.69 35.54 9.22
CA LEU A 512 -9.17 34.15 9.05
C LEU A 512 -8.23 33.31 8.18
N SER A 513 -7.33 33.95 7.43
CA SER A 513 -6.30 33.29 6.62
C SER A 513 -5.52 32.24 7.41
N GLY A 514 -5.45 31.01 6.90
CA GLY A 514 -4.70 29.91 7.51
C GLY A 514 -5.32 29.31 8.77
N LEU A 515 -6.59 29.64 9.08
CA LEU A 515 -7.34 29.07 10.19
C LEU A 515 -8.04 27.76 9.76
N SER A 516 -7.93 26.72 10.57
CA SER A 516 -8.73 25.50 10.48
C SER A 516 -9.58 25.37 11.74
N THR A 517 -10.84 25.02 11.57
CA THR A 517 -11.84 24.90 12.62
C THR A 517 -12.44 23.50 12.60
N TYR A 518 -12.59 22.90 13.76
CA TYR A 518 -13.21 21.61 13.97
C TYR A 518 -14.23 21.72 15.09
N VAL A 519 -15.47 21.31 14.84
CA VAL A 519 -16.57 21.31 15.81
C VAL A 519 -17.15 19.91 15.86
N THR A 520 -17.35 19.41 17.08
CA THR A 520 -18.01 18.13 17.32
C THR A 520 -19.10 18.31 18.38
N TYR A 521 -20.24 17.66 18.15
CA TYR A 521 -21.37 17.59 19.08
C TYR A 521 -21.91 16.17 19.06
N THR A 522 -21.96 15.52 20.21
CA THR A 522 -22.54 14.20 20.40
C THR A 522 -23.46 14.25 21.60
N ARG A 523 -24.69 13.77 21.44
CA ARG A 523 -25.67 13.62 22.52
C ARG A 523 -26.25 12.23 22.47
N GLN A 524 -26.23 11.53 23.59
CA GLN A 524 -26.75 10.18 23.76
C GLN A 524 -27.74 10.17 24.92
N THR A 525 -28.99 9.81 24.64
CA THR A 525 -30.02 9.62 25.65
C THR A 525 -30.28 8.12 25.83
N TYR A 526 -30.71 7.73 27.03
CA TYR A 526 -30.97 6.33 27.36
C TYR A 526 -32.35 6.20 28.01
N TRP A 527 -32.99 5.03 27.84
CA TRP A 527 -34.27 4.73 28.50
C TRP A 527 -34.12 4.39 29.99
N ASN A 528 -32.92 4.00 30.41
CA ASN A 528 -32.65 3.44 31.74
C ASN A 528 -31.42 4.03 32.44
N GLU A 529 -30.78 5.05 31.85
CA GLU A 529 -29.56 5.68 32.34
C GLU A 529 -29.62 7.20 32.10
N ALA A 530 -28.74 7.95 32.77
CA ALA A 530 -28.61 9.38 32.54
C ALA A 530 -28.05 9.66 31.13
N GLU A 531 -28.45 10.80 30.56
CA GLU A 531 -27.93 11.27 29.28
C GLU A 531 -26.43 11.59 29.33
N GLN A 532 -25.80 11.56 28.16
CA GLN A 532 -24.37 11.80 27.97
C GLN A 532 -24.16 12.74 26.80
N ASP A 533 -23.51 13.86 27.08
CA ASP A 533 -23.27 14.91 26.12
C ASP A 533 -21.78 15.17 25.99
N ARG A 534 -21.30 15.35 24.75
CA ARG A 534 -19.93 15.77 24.48
C ARG A 534 -19.92 16.76 23.35
N TYR A 535 -19.36 17.92 23.60
CA TYR A 535 -19.21 18.93 22.57
C TYR A 535 -17.90 19.68 22.72
N GLY A 536 -17.41 20.18 21.59
CA GLY A 536 -16.22 21.00 21.62
C GLY A 536 -15.85 21.56 20.27
N ILE A 537 -14.92 22.50 20.35
CA ILE A 537 -14.39 23.26 19.24
C ILE A 537 -12.86 23.27 19.32
N SER A 538 -12.21 23.13 18.17
CA SER A 538 -10.77 23.28 18.03
C SER A 538 -10.49 24.21 16.86
N LEU A 539 -9.61 25.19 17.10
CA LEU A 539 -9.18 26.20 16.16
C LEU A 539 -7.66 26.09 16.03
N ASN A 540 -7.14 25.89 14.82
CA ASN A 540 -5.71 25.88 14.56
C ASN A 540 -5.37 26.93 13.52
N LYS A 541 -4.41 27.81 13.81
CA LYS A 541 -3.95 28.83 12.88
C LYS A 541 -2.45 28.76 12.69
N TYR A 542 -2.01 28.88 11.44
CA TYR A 542 -0.62 29.16 11.11
C TYR A 542 -0.45 30.63 10.75
N PHE A 543 0.61 31.25 11.24
CA PHE A 543 0.94 32.64 10.92
C PHE A 543 2.45 32.89 11.05
N ASP A 544 2.91 33.99 10.47
CA ASP A 544 4.30 34.41 10.49
C ASP A 544 4.44 35.70 11.30
N ILE A 545 5.54 35.85 12.05
CA ILE A 545 5.89 37.08 12.77
C ILE A 545 7.32 37.47 12.37
N GLY A 546 7.46 38.55 11.58
CA GLY A 546 8.76 39.02 11.09
C GLY A 546 9.47 37.95 10.25
N GLU A 547 10.69 37.59 10.65
CA GLU A 547 11.47 36.53 9.98
C GLU A 547 11.07 35.11 10.43
N ILE A 548 10.30 34.98 11.51
CA ILE A 548 9.88 33.68 12.05
C ILE A 548 8.63 33.23 11.31
N LYS A 549 8.80 32.21 10.46
CA LYS A 549 7.73 31.64 9.64
C LYS A 549 7.19 30.33 10.21
N GLY A 550 5.90 30.08 10.04
CA GLY A 550 5.27 28.81 10.42
C GLY A 550 4.97 28.66 11.90
N ILE A 551 4.69 29.77 12.60
CA ILE A 551 4.18 29.72 13.98
C ILE A 551 2.78 29.10 13.93
N SER A 552 2.52 28.16 14.84
CA SER A 552 1.21 27.52 14.96
C SER A 552 0.56 27.84 16.31
N ALA A 553 -0.72 28.20 16.30
CA ALA A 553 -1.54 28.35 17.47
C ALA A 553 -2.72 27.38 17.41
N ASN A 554 -2.95 26.61 18.47
CA ASN A 554 -4.12 25.75 18.67
C ASN A 554 -4.90 26.25 19.88
N LEU A 555 -6.20 26.46 19.73
CA LEU A 555 -7.15 26.69 20.80
C LEU A 555 -8.20 25.59 20.75
N SER A 556 -8.38 24.86 21.83
CA SER A 556 -9.35 23.77 21.92
C SER A 556 -10.17 23.91 23.19
N ALA A 557 -11.49 23.75 23.09
CA ALA A 557 -12.41 23.79 24.22
C ALA A 557 -13.40 22.63 24.11
N TYR A 558 -13.53 21.84 25.18
CA TYR A 558 -14.43 20.70 25.24
C TYR A 558 -15.18 20.66 26.57
N ARG A 559 -16.45 20.29 26.50
CA ARG A 559 -17.24 19.82 27.64
C ARG A 559 -17.63 18.37 27.40
N THR A 560 -17.46 17.55 28.43
CA THR A 560 -17.98 16.18 28.47
C THR A 560 -18.85 16.02 29.69
N GLU A 561 -20.07 15.53 29.50
CA GLU A 561 -20.99 15.18 30.56
C GLU A 561 -21.21 13.67 30.55
N PHE A 562 -20.83 13.02 31.66
CA PHE A 562 -20.95 11.58 31.80
C PHE A 562 -21.34 11.23 33.23
N ASN A 563 -22.40 10.45 33.40
CA ASN A 563 -22.94 10.08 34.72
C ASN A 563 -23.15 11.30 35.64
N GLN A 564 -23.78 12.37 35.12
CA GLN A 564 -24.04 13.63 35.83
C GLN A 564 -22.78 14.36 36.34
N ARG A 565 -21.61 14.03 35.78
CA ARG A 565 -20.37 14.78 36.01
C ARG A 565 -19.99 15.53 34.76
N THR A 566 -19.71 16.82 34.93
CA THR A 566 -19.24 17.70 33.88
C THR A 566 -17.73 17.86 33.98
N ASP A 567 -17.04 17.56 32.88
CA ASP A 567 -15.62 17.80 32.70
C ASP A 567 -15.41 18.86 31.61
N ASP A 568 -14.89 20.00 32.03
CA ASP A 568 -14.56 21.14 31.18
C ASP A 568 -13.05 21.21 30.95
N SER A 569 -12.69 21.44 29.69
CA SER A 569 -11.30 21.63 29.29
C SER A 569 -11.15 22.76 28.29
N LEU A 570 -10.17 23.62 28.52
CA LEU A 570 -9.73 24.67 27.63
C LEU A 570 -8.22 24.54 27.47
N TYR A 571 -7.73 24.52 26.24
CA TYR A 571 -6.31 24.34 25.94
C TYR A 571 -5.90 25.31 24.86
N LEU A 572 -4.85 26.10 25.13
CA LEU A 572 -4.24 27.01 24.18
C LEU A 572 -2.77 26.63 24.05
N SER A 573 -2.25 26.46 22.83
CA SER A 573 -0.83 26.20 22.61
C SER A 573 -0.28 26.95 21.43
N PHE A 574 0.88 27.56 21.60
CA PHE A 574 1.70 28.17 20.57
C PHE A 574 2.93 27.29 20.33
N SER A 575 3.31 27.07 19.09
CA SER A 575 4.54 26.40 18.71
C SER A 575 5.28 27.23 17.68
N ILE A 576 6.50 27.64 18.05
CA ILE A 576 7.39 28.52 17.31
C ILE A 576 8.55 27.66 16.79
N PRO A 577 8.73 27.54 15.46
CA PRO A 577 9.94 26.97 14.88
C PRO A 577 11.10 27.96 15.07
N LEU A 578 12.25 27.49 15.55
CA LEU A 578 13.43 28.32 15.81
C LEU A 578 14.43 28.20 14.64
N ARG A 579 15.30 27.18 14.69
CA ARG A 579 16.19 26.76 13.59
C ARG A 579 15.56 25.60 12.83
N GLU A 580 16.17 25.16 11.73
CA GLU A 580 15.56 24.26 10.73
C GLU A 580 14.72 23.09 11.30
N LYS A 581 15.04 22.54 12.49
CA LYS A 581 14.24 21.48 13.13
C LYS A 581 14.09 21.59 14.66
N ASP A 582 14.28 22.78 15.23
CA ASP A 582 14.04 23.08 16.64
C ASP A 582 12.66 23.73 16.82
N ARG A 583 11.92 23.33 17.86
CA ARG A 583 10.63 23.94 18.18
C ARG A 583 10.53 24.29 19.66
N LEU A 584 10.09 25.51 19.92
CA LEU A 584 9.68 25.98 21.24
C LEU A 584 8.17 26.07 21.28
N SER A 585 7.54 25.35 22.21
CA SER A 585 6.09 25.35 22.38
C SER A 585 5.71 25.85 23.77
N TYR A 586 4.73 26.73 23.85
CA TYR A 586 4.15 27.20 25.09
C TYR A 586 2.66 26.90 25.09
N SER A 587 2.15 26.26 26.15
CA SER A 587 0.75 25.88 26.24
C SER A 587 0.16 26.20 27.61
N ILE A 588 -1.13 26.53 27.62
CA ILE A 588 -1.92 26.78 28.81
C ILE A 588 -3.14 25.85 28.73
N GLY A 589 -3.28 24.96 29.71
CA GLY A 589 -4.44 24.11 29.86
C GLY A 589 -5.22 24.47 31.11
N HIS A 590 -6.53 24.58 31.01
CA HIS A 590 -7.45 24.67 32.14
C HIS A 590 -8.37 23.45 32.08
N TYR A 591 -8.38 22.67 33.16
CA TYR A 591 -9.12 21.42 33.30
C TYR A 591 -9.91 21.48 34.60
N ASN A 592 -11.23 21.61 34.49
CA ASN A 592 -12.14 21.88 35.60
C ASN A 592 -11.62 23.05 36.47
N ASN A 593 -11.14 22.77 37.68
CA ASN A 593 -10.67 23.80 38.61
C ASN A 593 -9.13 23.94 38.65
N SER A 594 -8.41 23.34 37.72
CA SER A 594 -6.94 23.37 37.68
C SER A 594 -6.46 24.01 36.39
N SER A 595 -5.48 24.91 36.47
CA SER A 595 -4.79 25.42 35.29
C SER A 595 -3.32 25.00 35.33
N ASN A 596 -2.74 24.77 34.16
CA ASN A 596 -1.33 24.51 34.01
C ASN A 596 -0.77 25.28 32.84
N GLN A 597 0.48 25.68 32.96
CA GLN A 597 1.26 26.34 31.92
C GLN A 597 2.46 25.46 31.63
N THR A 598 2.68 25.08 30.37
CA THR A 598 3.75 24.17 29.97
C THR A 598 4.60 24.80 28.87
N LEU A 599 5.88 24.96 29.13
CA LEU A 599 6.91 25.30 28.16
C LEU A 599 7.60 24.01 27.71
N THR A 600 7.74 23.79 26.40
CA THR A 600 8.40 22.60 25.82
C THR A 600 9.41 23.03 24.78
N TYR A 601 10.64 22.53 24.89
CA TYR A 601 11.64 22.61 23.83
C TYR A 601 11.81 21.22 23.22
N SER A 602 11.78 21.13 21.90
CA SER A 602 11.96 19.88 21.17
C SER A 602 12.93 20.03 20.02
N ASN A 603 13.75 19.02 19.82
CA ASN A 603 14.69 18.93 18.72
C ASN A 603 14.35 17.70 17.88
N ASN A 604 14.13 17.93 16.59
CA ASN A 604 13.85 16.89 15.60
C ASN A 604 14.88 16.96 14.45
N ALA A 605 16.11 17.39 14.74
CA ALA A 605 17.20 17.54 13.76
C ALA A 605 17.46 16.24 12.98
N ASP A 606 17.56 15.14 13.73
CA ASP A 606 17.53 13.79 13.21
C ASP A 606 16.15 13.16 13.46
N PRO A 607 15.35 12.87 12.43
CA PRO A 607 14.03 12.25 12.59
C PRO A 607 14.10 10.83 13.19
N HIS A 608 15.28 10.21 13.23
CA HIS A 608 15.52 8.91 13.87
C HIS A 608 15.87 9.04 15.36
N ARG A 609 16.16 10.26 15.84
CA ARG A 609 16.59 10.55 17.20
C ARG A 609 15.97 11.86 17.66
N THR A 610 14.75 11.78 18.16
CA THR A 610 14.00 12.96 18.61
C THR A 610 14.00 13.06 20.12
N TRP A 611 14.00 14.28 20.64
CA TRP A 611 13.87 14.50 22.07
C TRP A 611 13.12 15.79 22.40
N ASN A 612 12.53 15.82 23.58
CA ASN A 612 11.89 17.00 24.12
C ASN A 612 12.13 17.13 25.62
N LEU A 613 12.07 18.37 26.10
CA LEU A 613 12.11 18.74 27.49
C LEU A 613 10.94 19.69 27.74
N SER A 614 10.16 19.43 28.78
CA SER A 614 9.00 20.24 29.16
C SER A 614 9.10 20.65 30.62
N ALA A 615 8.80 21.92 30.89
CA ALA A 615 8.60 22.45 32.23
C ALA A 615 7.16 22.95 32.34
N ARG A 616 6.42 22.45 33.32
CA ARG A 616 5.03 22.78 33.59
C ARG A 616 4.87 23.33 35.00
N HIS A 617 4.13 24.42 35.13
CA HIS A 617 3.70 24.96 36.40
C HIS A 617 2.19 24.80 36.53
N ASP A 618 1.72 24.21 37.63
CA ASP A 618 0.30 24.02 37.93
C ASP A 618 -0.19 25.13 38.88
N SER A 619 -1.44 25.55 38.74
CA SER A 619 -2.22 26.41 39.64
C SER A 619 -2.14 26.08 41.13
N ARG A 620 -1.74 24.85 41.48
CA ARG A 620 -1.47 24.42 42.86
C ARG A 620 -0.01 24.60 43.27
N GLU A 621 0.72 25.50 42.62
CA GLU A 621 2.14 25.83 42.81
C GLU A 621 3.12 24.66 42.68
N ASN A 622 2.69 23.56 42.04
CA ASN A 622 3.55 22.39 41.85
C ASN A 622 4.30 22.51 40.51
N THR A 623 5.63 22.45 40.57
CA THR A 623 6.47 22.36 39.37
C THR A 623 6.52 20.93 38.85
N TYR A 624 6.43 20.77 37.53
CA TYR A 624 6.57 19.50 36.84
C TYR A 624 7.62 19.64 35.74
N LEU A 625 8.60 18.74 35.73
CA LEU A 625 9.62 18.67 34.69
C LEU A 625 9.48 17.32 34.00
N SER A 626 9.60 17.27 32.68
CA SER A 626 9.68 16.01 31.95
C SER A 626 10.63 16.09 30.78
N GLY A 627 11.20 14.96 30.42
CA GLY A 627 11.99 14.80 29.20
C GLY A 627 11.66 13.46 28.55
N ASN A 628 11.68 13.43 27.22
CA ASN A 628 11.48 12.20 26.46
C ASN A 628 12.52 12.13 25.34
N TYR A 629 13.08 10.94 25.13
CA TYR A 629 14.00 10.61 24.04
C TYR A 629 13.43 9.42 23.27
N THR A 630 13.37 9.54 21.95
CA THR A 630 12.89 8.49 21.05
C THR A 630 13.97 8.19 20.02
N ARG A 631 14.29 6.91 19.85
CA ARG A 631 15.20 6.40 18.84
C ARG A 631 14.48 5.39 17.97
N LEU A 632 14.40 5.68 16.68
CA LEU A 632 13.95 4.74 15.66
C LEU A 632 15.20 4.00 15.16
N ALA A 633 15.29 2.69 15.43
CA ALA A 633 16.46 1.89 15.08
C ALA A 633 16.09 0.77 14.10
N PRO A 634 17.05 0.26 13.30
CA PRO A 634 16.78 -0.75 12.26
C PRO A 634 16.13 -2.05 12.75
N MET A 635 16.23 -2.35 14.05
CA MET A 635 15.70 -3.58 14.65
C MET A 635 14.49 -3.36 15.56
N THR A 636 14.29 -2.15 16.09
CA THR A 636 13.21 -1.82 17.02
C THR A 636 13.15 -0.30 17.23
N ASP A 637 11.96 0.24 17.44
CA ASP A 637 11.79 1.58 17.96
C ASP A 637 11.88 1.55 19.49
N ALA A 638 12.55 2.54 20.07
CA ALA A 638 12.70 2.68 21.51
C ALA A 638 12.37 4.11 21.95
N SER A 639 11.69 4.25 23.08
CA SER A 639 11.53 5.55 23.74
C SER A 639 11.77 5.43 25.24
N VAL A 640 12.30 6.48 25.84
CA VAL A 640 12.49 6.60 27.29
C VAL A 640 12.09 7.99 27.72
N GLY A 641 11.31 8.07 28.79
CA GLY A 641 10.82 9.32 29.34
C GLY A 641 11.03 9.40 30.85
N VAL A 642 11.42 10.57 31.32
CA VAL A 642 11.50 10.90 32.75
C VAL A 642 10.55 12.04 33.05
N ALA A 643 9.92 11.99 34.21
CA ALA A 643 9.14 13.11 34.72
C ALA A 643 9.28 13.21 36.22
N TRP A 644 9.26 14.43 36.73
CA TRP A 644 9.31 14.75 38.14
C TRP A 644 8.23 15.78 38.42
N GLN A 645 7.41 15.53 39.44
CA GLN A 645 6.46 16.49 39.95
C GLN A 645 6.79 16.79 41.40
N GLN A 646 7.01 18.06 41.68
CA GLN A 646 7.24 18.60 43.02
C GLN A 646 6.20 18.06 44.00
N ASP A 647 6.69 17.57 45.14
CA ASP A 647 5.90 17.04 46.27
C ASP A 647 4.85 15.98 45.92
N ARG A 648 5.00 15.30 44.77
CA ARG A 648 4.14 14.20 44.36
C ARG A 648 4.88 12.94 43.96
N TYR A 649 5.67 12.97 42.89
CA TYR A 649 6.28 11.75 42.35
C TYR A 649 7.45 12.00 41.40
N THR A 650 8.30 10.97 41.29
CA THR A 650 9.23 10.78 40.17
C THR A 650 8.73 9.62 39.32
N TYR A 651 8.79 9.77 38.00
CA TYR A 651 8.25 8.83 37.02
C TYR A 651 9.28 8.55 35.94
N LEU A 652 9.55 7.27 35.70
CA LEU A 652 10.37 6.79 34.60
C LEU A 652 9.48 5.91 33.73
N ASN A 653 9.47 6.13 32.42
CA ASN A 653 8.79 5.26 31.47
C ASN A 653 9.72 4.87 30.32
N GLY A 654 9.39 3.76 29.68
CA GLY A 654 10.05 3.33 28.45
C GLY A 654 9.10 2.52 27.57
N SER A 655 9.34 2.53 26.27
CA SER A 655 8.65 1.67 25.33
C SER A 655 9.60 1.05 24.30
N LEU A 656 9.32 -0.19 23.89
CA LEU A 656 9.96 -0.87 22.78
C LEU A 656 8.89 -1.36 21.82
N ARG A 657 9.03 -1.04 20.54
CA ARG A 657 8.07 -1.41 19.49
C ARG A 657 8.81 -1.95 18.28
N GLY A 658 8.50 -3.18 17.89
CA GLY A 658 9.17 -3.82 16.77
C GLY A 658 8.56 -5.16 16.44
N GLY A 659 9.26 -5.93 15.63
CA GLY A 659 8.89 -7.31 15.38
C GLY A 659 10.06 -8.15 14.90
N ILE A 660 9.86 -9.45 14.90
CA ILE A 660 10.82 -10.47 14.48
C ILE A 660 10.12 -11.33 13.45
N THR A 661 10.79 -11.57 12.32
CA THR A 661 10.32 -12.50 11.29
C THR A 661 11.37 -13.56 11.07
N ALA A 662 10.93 -14.82 11.13
CA ALA A 662 11.75 -16.00 10.92
C ALA A 662 11.23 -16.77 9.70
N THR A 663 12.12 -17.12 8.79
CA THR A 663 11.80 -17.92 7.60
C THR A 663 12.87 -18.99 7.41
N ARG A 664 12.72 -19.84 6.38
CA ARG A 664 13.79 -20.79 6.00
C ARG A 664 15.12 -20.11 5.64
N HIS A 665 15.10 -18.82 5.31
CA HIS A 665 16.30 -18.05 4.95
C HIS A 665 17.01 -17.46 6.17
N GLY A 666 16.33 -17.38 7.33
CA GLY A 666 16.91 -16.93 8.59
C GLY A 666 15.96 -16.03 9.38
N VAL A 667 16.52 -15.27 10.32
CA VAL A 667 15.76 -14.44 11.26
C VAL A 667 16.25 -13.00 11.22
N ALA A 668 15.32 -12.05 11.13
CA ALA A 668 15.62 -10.64 11.23
C ALA A 668 14.55 -9.91 12.07
N ALA A 669 15.03 -8.93 12.85
CA ALA A 669 14.18 -8.00 13.58
C ALA A 669 13.92 -6.76 12.72
N HIS A 670 12.84 -6.04 13.01
CA HIS A 670 12.44 -4.83 12.31
C HIS A 670 11.81 -3.81 13.26
N PRO A 671 11.85 -2.51 12.91
CA PRO A 671 11.14 -1.47 13.66
C PRO A 671 9.62 -1.69 13.59
N LYS A 672 8.87 -0.79 14.22
CA LYS A 672 7.40 -0.84 14.23
C LYS A 672 6.86 -0.94 12.80
N GLY A 673 5.92 -1.87 12.60
CA GLY A 673 5.10 -1.99 11.39
C GLY A 673 3.64 -2.28 11.74
N ASN A 674 2.88 -2.75 10.76
CA ASN A 674 1.52 -3.24 10.98
C ASN A 674 1.57 -4.62 11.65
N GLN A 675 1.01 -4.75 12.85
CA GLN A 675 0.98 -6.02 13.60
C GLN A 675 0.30 -7.12 12.79
N GLY A 676 0.94 -8.29 12.69
CA GLY A 676 0.49 -9.42 11.88
C GLY A 676 0.46 -9.17 10.36
N GLY A 677 0.84 -7.98 9.91
CA GLY A 677 0.66 -7.50 8.55
C GLY A 677 1.76 -7.94 7.57
N THR A 678 1.58 -7.51 6.32
CA THR A 678 2.47 -7.81 5.18
C THR A 678 3.86 -7.20 5.38
N ARG A 679 4.88 -7.98 5.03
CA ARG A 679 6.29 -7.62 5.21
C ARG A 679 7.17 -8.25 4.14
N ILE A 680 8.33 -7.66 3.89
CA ILE A 680 9.31 -8.14 2.92
C ILE A 680 10.59 -8.49 3.67
N MET A 681 10.98 -9.76 3.64
CA MET A 681 12.32 -10.19 4.00
C MET A 681 13.24 -9.97 2.81
N VAL A 682 14.27 -9.16 3.01
CA VAL A 682 15.31 -8.90 2.02
C VAL A 682 16.55 -9.70 2.38
N ASP A 683 17.24 -10.17 1.36
CA ASP A 683 18.47 -10.95 1.48
C ASP A 683 19.51 -10.40 0.51
N THR A 684 20.65 -9.96 1.04
CA THR A 684 21.77 -9.41 0.27
C THR A 684 23.02 -10.28 0.39
N ASP A 685 22.96 -11.40 1.13
CA ASP A 685 24.11 -12.18 1.59
C ASP A 685 25.19 -11.35 2.37
N GLN A 686 24.99 -10.03 2.59
CA GLN A 686 25.96 -9.07 3.13
C GLN A 686 25.36 -8.17 4.20
N ALA A 687 26.07 -7.99 5.32
CA ALA A 687 25.62 -7.16 6.43
C ALA A 687 25.74 -5.65 6.15
N GLY A 688 24.91 -4.84 6.81
CA GLY A 688 25.00 -3.38 6.76
C GLY A 688 24.51 -2.74 5.45
N VAL A 689 23.75 -3.47 4.64
CA VAL A 689 23.11 -2.93 3.43
C VAL A 689 21.80 -2.23 3.86
N ALA A 690 21.75 -0.92 3.66
CA ALA A 690 20.60 -0.09 3.97
C ALA A 690 19.56 -0.10 2.84
N PHE A 691 18.27 0.00 3.18
CA PHE A 691 17.17 0.04 2.21
C PHE A 691 16.45 1.39 2.21
N ALA A 692 16.22 1.94 1.01
CA ALA A 692 15.58 3.23 0.82
C ALA A 692 14.13 3.25 1.33
N SER A 693 13.66 4.43 1.75
CA SER A 693 12.31 4.62 2.32
C SER A 693 12.02 3.79 3.59
N SER A 694 13.04 3.15 4.16
CA SER A 694 13.00 2.43 5.43
C SER A 694 14.21 2.83 6.26
N GLN A 695 14.18 2.54 7.56
CA GLN A 695 15.35 2.67 8.43
C GLN A 695 16.06 1.32 8.63
N VAL A 696 15.77 0.35 7.75
CA VAL A 696 16.16 -1.04 7.92
C VAL A 696 17.51 -1.27 7.25
N GLU A 697 18.37 -2.01 7.94
CA GLU A 697 19.68 -2.43 7.48
C GLU A 697 19.81 -3.95 7.67
N THR A 698 20.53 -4.62 6.76
CA THR A 698 20.75 -6.05 6.86
C THR A 698 21.59 -6.40 8.07
N ASN A 699 21.17 -7.45 8.79
CA ASN A 699 21.89 -7.98 9.93
C ASN A 699 23.18 -8.71 9.50
N ARG A 700 23.92 -9.26 10.46
CA ARG A 700 25.17 -10.02 10.21
C ARG A 700 25.05 -11.20 9.21
N TYR A 701 23.83 -11.67 8.94
CA TYR A 701 23.55 -12.75 8.00
C TYR A 701 23.08 -12.25 6.63
N GLY A 702 23.10 -10.93 6.38
CA GLY A 702 22.62 -10.34 5.13
C GLY A 702 21.09 -10.19 5.05
N LEU A 703 20.38 -10.38 6.17
CA LEU A 703 18.92 -10.37 6.19
C LEU A 703 18.36 -9.12 6.86
N ALA A 704 17.29 -8.58 6.28
CA ALA A 704 16.51 -7.49 6.85
C ALA A 704 15.02 -7.72 6.63
N VAL A 705 14.16 -7.06 7.42
CA VAL A 705 12.70 -7.13 7.23
C VAL A 705 12.14 -5.72 7.15
N ILE A 706 11.48 -5.43 6.02
CA ILE A 706 10.72 -4.20 5.81
C ILE A 706 9.26 -4.51 6.16
N ALA A 707 8.82 -4.04 7.32
CA ALA A 707 7.46 -4.24 7.81
C ALA A 707 6.51 -3.12 7.35
N GLY A 708 5.21 -3.40 7.35
CA GLY A 708 4.19 -2.41 6.96
C GLY A 708 4.09 -2.17 5.46
N SER A 709 4.44 -3.19 4.66
CA SER A 709 4.33 -3.12 3.20
C SER A 709 2.86 -3.13 2.75
N SER A 710 2.53 -2.35 1.73
CA SER A 710 1.18 -2.28 1.17
C SER A 710 0.80 -3.61 0.50
N SER A 711 -0.42 -4.10 0.78
CA SER A 711 -0.92 -5.35 0.19
C SER A 711 -1.69 -5.08 -1.10
N TYR A 712 -1.59 -5.97 -2.09
CA TYR A 712 -2.22 -5.85 -3.42
C TYR A 712 -1.76 -4.62 -4.22
N TYR A 713 -0.62 -4.04 -3.83
CA TYR A 713 0.05 -2.96 -4.54
C TYR A 713 1.43 -3.43 -4.99
N ASP A 714 1.92 -2.84 -6.08
CA ASP A 714 3.28 -3.08 -6.54
C ASP A 714 4.23 -2.32 -5.62
N VAL A 715 5.09 -3.05 -4.91
CA VAL A 715 6.03 -2.45 -3.96
C VAL A 715 7.44 -2.61 -4.48
N SER A 716 8.08 -1.48 -4.80
CA SER A 716 9.50 -1.44 -5.15
C SER A 716 10.37 -1.40 -3.90
N THR A 717 11.15 -2.45 -3.68
CA THR A 717 12.16 -2.49 -2.63
C THR A 717 13.50 -2.06 -3.23
N ARG A 718 14.17 -1.08 -2.61
CA ARG A 718 15.39 -0.48 -3.17
C ARG A 718 16.51 -0.40 -2.15
N ILE A 719 17.74 -0.69 -2.57
CA ILE A 719 18.94 -0.45 -1.77
C ILE A 719 19.22 1.07 -1.73
N ASP A 720 19.57 1.59 -0.56
CA ASP A 720 20.01 2.98 -0.39
C ASP A 720 21.48 3.12 -0.79
N MET A 721 21.71 3.48 -2.04
CA MET A 721 23.06 3.63 -2.61
C MET A 721 23.91 4.70 -1.90
N GLN A 722 23.29 5.67 -1.22
CA GLN A 722 24.03 6.73 -0.51
C GLN A 722 24.63 6.24 0.81
N LYS A 723 24.05 5.19 1.38
CA LYS A 723 24.47 4.58 2.66
C LYS A 723 25.16 3.24 2.48
N LEU A 724 25.44 2.82 1.23
CA LEU A 724 26.07 1.54 0.96
C LEU A 724 27.52 1.56 1.47
N PRO A 725 27.96 0.53 2.21
CA PRO A 725 29.36 0.43 2.62
C PRO A 725 30.31 0.44 1.41
N GLN A 726 31.46 1.09 1.56
CA GLN A 726 32.42 1.26 0.46
C GLN A 726 32.91 -0.04 -0.18
N HIS A 727 33.00 -1.11 0.59
CA HIS A 727 33.43 -2.45 0.14
C HIS A 727 32.28 -3.29 -0.44
N ILE A 728 31.11 -2.70 -0.66
CA ILE A 728 29.92 -3.38 -1.17
C ILE A 728 29.48 -2.72 -2.49
N GLU A 729 29.13 -3.53 -3.47
CA GLU A 729 28.50 -3.11 -4.73
C GLU A 729 27.20 -3.88 -4.95
N ALA A 730 26.14 -3.18 -5.33
CA ALA A 730 24.84 -3.78 -5.61
C ALA A 730 24.64 -3.94 -7.13
N MET A 731 24.64 -5.19 -7.61
CA MET A 731 24.35 -5.51 -9.02
C MET A 731 22.87 -5.36 -9.33
N THR A 732 22.01 -5.70 -8.35
CA THR A 732 20.59 -5.43 -8.38
C THR A 732 20.28 -4.38 -7.32
N THR A 733 19.75 -3.23 -7.72
CA THR A 733 19.45 -2.12 -6.80
C THR A 733 17.97 -2.02 -6.45
N VAL A 734 17.09 -2.56 -7.30
CA VAL A 734 15.64 -2.48 -7.17
C VAL A 734 15.03 -3.84 -7.50
N VAL A 735 14.14 -4.32 -6.63
CA VAL A 735 13.29 -5.49 -6.89
C VAL A 735 11.84 -5.13 -6.58
N GLN A 736 10.94 -5.42 -7.51
CA GLN A 736 9.51 -5.14 -7.40
C GLN A 736 8.71 -6.39 -7.05
N GLY A 737 7.43 -6.21 -6.74
CA GLY A 737 6.51 -7.33 -6.53
C GLY A 737 5.30 -6.95 -5.70
N THR A 738 4.25 -7.74 -5.89
CA THR A 738 2.94 -7.50 -5.28
C THR A 738 2.63 -8.59 -4.29
N LEU A 739 2.34 -8.23 -3.04
CA LEU A 739 2.08 -9.20 -1.97
C LEU A 739 0.61 -9.26 -1.60
N THR A 740 0.11 -10.46 -1.37
CA THR A 740 -1.19 -10.65 -0.70
C THR A 740 -1.15 -10.23 0.77
N GLU A 741 -2.32 -9.96 1.35
CA GLU A 741 -2.42 -9.52 2.75
C GLU A 741 -1.78 -10.53 3.73
N GLY A 742 -0.98 -10.01 4.66
CA GLY A 742 -0.23 -10.78 5.66
C GLY A 742 0.93 -11.60 5.12
N ALA A 743 1.26 -11.50 3.83
CA ALA A 743 2.36 -12.27 3.23
C ALA A 743 3.73 -11.87 3.80
N ILE A 744 4.64 -12.84 3.83
CA ILE A 744 6.07 -12.62 4.05
C ILE A 744 6.72 -12.75 2.67
N GLY A 745 6.88 -11.63 1.97
CA GLY A 745 7.61 -11.61 0.69
C GLY A 745 9.09 -11.87 0.91
N TYR A 746 9.76 -12.54 -0.02
CA TYR A 746 11.21 -12.71 -0.01
C TYR A 746 11.81 -12.09 -1.26
N ARG A 747 12.80 -11.20 -1.10
CA ARG A 747 13.48 -10.51 -2.20
C ARG A 747 14.98 -10.64 -2.02
N LYS A 748 15.62 -11.36 -2.94
CA LYS A 748 17.08 -11.48 -2.98
C LYS A 748 17.65 -10.37 -3.85
N PHE A 749 18.70 -9.72 -3.35
CA PHE A 749 19.47 -8.70 -4.06
C PHE A 749 20.85 -9.26 -4.34
N ASP A 750 21.27 -9.21 -5.59
CA ASP A 750 22.63 -9.58 -5.94
C ASP A 750 23.58 -8.47 -5.54
N VAL A 751 24.27 -8.72 -4.43
CA VAL A 751 25.26 -7.82 -3.85
C VAL A 751 26.60 -8.54 -3.82
N VAL A 752 27.67 -7.84 -4.20
CA VAL A 752 29.04 -8.33 -4.11
C VAL A 752 29.80 -7.54 -3.07
N SER A 753 30.64 -8.25 -2.33
CA SER A 753 31.52 -7.69 -1.29
C SER A 753 32.96 -7.87 -1.73
N GLY A 754 33.76 -6.83 -1.60
CA GLY A 754 35.16 -6.80 -1.99
C GLY A 754 35.62 -5.40 -2.41
N ALA A 755 36.91 -5.27 -2.71
CA ALA A 755 37.44 -4.03 -3.23
C ALA A 755 36.87 -3.72 -4.63
N LYS A 756 36.89 -2.44 -4.98
CA LYS A 756 36.55 -1.94 -6.32
C LYS A 756 37.82 -1.34 -6.89
N ILE A 757 38.24 -1.80 -8.06
CA ILE A 757 39.49 -1.37 -8.69
C ILE A 757 39.26 -1.05 -10.17
N MET A 758 40.12 -0.20 -10.71
CA MET A 758 40.27 0.00 -12.14
C MET A 758 41.49 -0.78 -12.62
N GLY A 759 41.27 -1.90 -13.31
CA GLY A 759 42.33 -2.73 -13.87
C GLY A 759 42.67 -2.32 -15.29
N TYR A 760 43.96 -2.29 -15.63
CA TYR A 760 44.48 -2.20 -16.99
C TYR A 760 45.16 -3.53 -17.30
N ILE A 761 44.54 -4.33 -18.16
CA ILE A 761 44.95 -5.70 -18.42
C ILE A 761 45.78 -5.77 -19.69
N THR A 762 46.99 -6.32 -19.58
CA THR A 762 47.94 -6.43 -20.70
C THR A 762 48.35 -7.88 -20.91
N LEU A 763 48.41 -8.31 -22.17
CA LEU A 763 48.90 -9.63 -22.57
C LEU A 763 50.43 -9.68 -22.52
N ALA A 764 51.00 -10.88 -22.56
CA ALA A 764 52.45 -11.09 -22.51
C ALA A 764 53.21 -10.44 -23.68
N ASP A 765 52.54 -10.20 -24.81
CA ASP A 765 53.08 -9.53 -26.00
C ASP A 765 52.95 -7.99 -25.95
N GLY A 766 52.42 -7.45 -24.84
CA GLY A 766 52.20 -6.01 -24.64
C GLY A 766 50.93 -5.47 -25.28
N LYS A 767 50.12 -6.31 -25.96
CA LYS A 767 48.79 -5.93 -26.46
C LYS A 767 47.73 -6.01 -25.37
N TYR A 768 46.54 -5.53 -25.67
CA TYR A 768 45.38 -5.61 -24.77
C TYR A 768 44.49 -6.79 -25.16
N PRO A 769 43.81 -7.44 -24.19
CA PRO A 769 42.71 -8.34 -24.50
C PRO A 769 41.63 -7.63 -25.34
N PRO A 770 40.90 -8.36 -26.19
CA PRO A 770 39.91 -7.77 -27.07
C PRO A 770 38.77 -7.11 -26.28
N PHE A 771 38.14 -6.11 -26.92
CA PHE A 771 36.95 -5.44 -26.37
C PHE A 771 35.85 -6.47 -26.06
N ALA A 772 35.13 -6.26 -24.96
CA ALA A 772 34.08 -7.14 -24.45
C ALA A 772 34.56 -8.52 -23.92
N ALA A 773 35.87 -8.74 -23.76
CA ALA A 773 36.36 -9.90 -23.03
C ALA A 773 35.85 -9.90 -21.58
N GLN A 774 35.39 -11.05 -21.10
CA GLN A 774 34.77 -11.21 -19.79
C GLN A 774 35.83 -11.52 -18.73
N ILE A 775 35.69 -10.93 -17.54
CA ILE A 775 36.51 -11.28 -16.38
C ILE A 775 35.64 -12.04 -15.39
N LYS A 776 36.00 -13.30 -15.16
CA LYS A 776 35.33 -14.17 -14.19
C LYS A 776 36.20 -14.45 -12.97
N ASN A 777 35.58 -14.50 -11.81
CA ASN A 777 36.24 -14.99 -10.60
C ASN A 777 36.27 -16.53 -10.56
N LYS A 778 36.93 -17.11 -9.56
CA LYS A 778 36.98 -18.58 -9.34
C LYS A 778 35.59 -19.23 -9.13
N LYS A 779 34.58 -18.44 -8.76
CA LYS A 779 33.18 -18.91 -8.63
C LYS A 779 32.44 -18.92 -9.97
N GLY A 780 33.10 -18.57 -11.08
CA GLY A 780 32.51 -18.51 -12.42
C GLY A 780 31.57 -17.33 -12.63
N ARG A 781 31.61 -16.31 -11.75
CA ARG A 781 30.78 -15.11 -11.85
C ARG A 781 31.48 -14.04 -12.67
N ASP A 782 30.78 -13.45 -13.63
CA ASP A 782 31.22 -12.24 -14.34
C ASP A 782 31.27 -11.06 -13.37
N ILE A 783 32.45 -10.47 -13.21
CA ILE A 783 32.69 -9.36 -12.27
C ILE A 783 33.12 -8.06 -12.97
N ALA A 784 33.51 -8.16 -14.25
CA ALA A 784 33.84 -7.04 -15.11
C ALA A 784 33.86 -7.46 -16.58
N MET A 785 33.87 -6.47 -17.46
CA MET A 785 34.11 -6.61 -18.88
C MET A 785 35.21 -5.65 -19.30
N ILE A 786 36.10 -6.10 -20.18
CA ILE A 786 37.20 -5.30 -20.71
C ILE A 786 36.66 -4.32 -21.75
N THR A 787 36.98 -3.04 -21.56
CA THR A 787 36.67 -1.93 -22.46
C THR A 787 37.94 -1.53 -23.24
N ASN A 788 37.95 -0.33 -23.82
CA ASN A 788 39.06 0.13 -24.66
C ASN A 788 40.39 0.15 -23.89
N ASN A 789 41.48 -0.18 -24.59
CA ASN A 789 42.85 -0.19 -24.05
C ASN A 789 43.04 -1.10 -22.83
N GLY A 790 42.34 -2.23 -22.78
CA GLY A 790 42.48 -3.23 -21.71
C GLY A 790 41.91 -2.77 -20.36
N GLN A 791 41.13 -1.68 -20.32
CA GLN A 791 40.55 -1.17 -19.07
C GLN A 791 39.40 -2.05 -18.59
N ALA A 792 39.26 -2.24 -17.27
CA ALA A 792 38.13 -2.93 -16.68
C ALA A 792 37.84 -2.37 -15.28
N TYR A 793 36.59 -2.01 -15.03
CA TYR A 793 36.12 -1.70 -13.67
C TYR A 793 35.75 -3.01 -12.97
N ILE A 794 36.61 -3.47 -12.06
CA ILE A 794 36.47 -4.77 -11.41
C ILE A 794 35.94 -4.57 -9.99
N THR A 795 34.81 -5.22 -9.69
CA THR A 795 34.10 -5.06 -8.41
C THR A 795 34.02 -6.38 -7.65
N GLY A 796 33.98 -6.27 -6.31
CA GLY A 796 33.76 -7.43 -5.44
C GLY A 796 34.93 -8.41 -5.40
N VAL A 797 36.16 -7.89 -5.47
CA VAL A 797 37.37 -8.70 -5.50
C VAL A 797 38.12 -8.74 -4.16
N SER A 798 38.82 -9.85 -3.92
CA SER A 798 39.65 -10.06 -2.74
C SER A 798 41.15 -9.92 -3.05
N PRO A 799 41.98 -9.55 -2.06
CA PRO A 799 43.44 -9.61 -2.22
C PRO A 799 43.91 -11.01 -2.62
N ASP A 800 44.96 -11.09 -3.45
CA ASP A 800 45.52 -12.34 -3.97
C ASP A 800 44.54 -13.22 -4.79
N GLU A 801 43.40 -12.66 -5.19
CA GLU A 801 42.42 -13.38 -6.01
C GLU A 801 42.92 -13.53 -7.45
N THR A 802 42.82 -14.74 -7.99
CA THR A 802 43.07 -15.03 -9.40
C THR A 802 41.76 -14.97 -10.18
N LEU A 803 41.73 -14.18 -11.24
CA LEU A 803 40.59 -13.99 -12.13
C LEU A 803 40.94 -14.55 -13.51
N SER A 804 39.95 -15.13 -14.20
CA SER A 804 40.08 -15.65 -15.56
C SER A 804 39.53 -14.65 -16.56
N VAL A 805 40.29 -14.37 -17.62
CA VAL A 805 39.85 -13.55 -18.74
C VAL A 805 39.43 -14.47 -19.89
N ILE A 806 38.20 -14.28 -20.37
CA ILE A 806 37.50 -15.18 -21.29
C ILE A 806 37.09 -14.39 -22.53
N TRP A 807 37.51 -14.85 -23.69
CA TRP A 807 36.98 -14.46 -25.01
C TRP A 807 36.93 -15.70 -25.92
N GLU A 808 36.19 -15.64 -27.03
CA GLU A 808 35.93 -16.80 -27.91
C GLU A 808 35.33 -18.03 -27.18
N GLY A 809 34.63 -17.79 -26.07
CA GLY A 809 33.99 -18.85 -25.28
C GLY A 809 34.96 -19.72 -24.47
N LYS A 810 36.24 -19.36 -24.35
CA LYS A 810 37.25 -20.10 -23.56
C LYS A 810 38.06 -19.16 -22.67
N ALA A 811 38.58 -19.68 -21.55
CA ALA A 811 39.52 -18.94 -20.71
C ALA A 811 40.87 -18.89 -21.42
N GLN A 812 41.36 -17.69 -21.69
CA GLN A 812 42.54 -17.46 -22.52
C GLN A 812 43.75 -17.07 -21.68
N CYS A 813 43.52 -16.35 -20.58
CA CYS A 813 44.57 -16.01 -19.62
C CYS A 813 44.00 -15.74 -18.22
N SER A 814 44.89 -15.54 -17.26
CA SER A 814 44.56 -15.28 -15.86
C SER A 814 45.30 -14.06 -15.32
N ILE A 815 44.63 -13.28 -14.47
CA ILE A 815 45.22 -12.14 -13.75
C ILE A 815 45.17 -12.43 -12.25
N THR A 816 46.20 -12.02 -11.51
CA THR A 816 46.24 -12.18 -10.04
C THR A 816 46.30 -10.80 -9.41
N LEU A 817 45.40 -10.53 -8.47
CA LEU A 817 45.33 -9.27 -7.75
C LEU A 817 46.42 -9.19 -6.67
N PRO A 818 46.93 -7.98 -6.37
CA PRO A 818 47.92 -7.80 -5.31
C PRO A 818 47.33 -8.08 -3.91
N ALA A 819 48.23 -8.36 -2.96
CA ALA A 819 47.90 -8.63 -1.55
C ALA A 819 47.30 -7.42 -0.80
N ILE A 820 47.44 -6.21 -1.35
CA ILE A 820 46.85 -4.98 -0.81
C ILE A 820 46.02 -4.34 -1.92
N LEU A 821 44.74 -4.11 -1.64
CA LEU A 821 43.80 -3.45 -2.55
C LEU A 821 43.18 -2.27 -1.81
N ASN A 822 43.43 -1.03 -2.26
CA ASN A 822 42.67 0.13 -1.78
C ASN A 822 41.46 0.38 -2.67
N HIS A 823 40.51 1.17 -2.14
CA HIS A 823 39.29 1.51 -2.85
C HIS A 823 39.59 2.40 -4.07
N LEU A 824 39.13 1.97 -5.25
CA LEU A 824 39.31 2.64 -6.54
C LEU A 824 40.78 2.75 -6.98
N ASP A 825 41.64 1.83 -6.52
CA ASP A 825 43.01 1.74 -7.01
C ASP A 825 43.03 1.47 -8.52
N THR A 826 43.97 2.12 -9.20
CA THR A 826 44.27 1.85 -10.60
C THR A 826 45.44 0.90 -10.69
N LEU A 827 45.23 -0.31 -11.21
CA LEU A 827 46.22 -1.39 -11.20
C LEU A 827 46.54 -1.86 -12.61
N LEU A 828 47.82 -2.08 -12.89
CA LEU A 828 48.29 -2.79 -14.09
C LEU A 828 48.30 -4.29 -13.79
N LEU A 829 47.51 -5.06 -14.54
CA LEU A 829 47.25 -6.48 -14.29
C LEU A 829 47.74 -7.31 -15.49
N PRO A 830 48.96 -7.87 -15.44
CA PRO A 830 49.46 -8.69 -16.53
C PRO A 830 48.67 -10.00 -16.63
N CYS A 831 48.15 -10.31 -17.81
CA CYS A 831 47.46 -11.55 -18.12
C CYS A 831 48.48 -12.64 -18.47
N LYS A 832 48.44 -13.74 -17.73
CA LYS A 832 49.35 -14.89 -17.86
C LYS A 832 48.63 -16.14 -18.33
#